data_AF-A0A084SIW4-F1
#
_entry.id   AF-A0A084SIW4-F1
#
_cell.length_a   1.000
_cell.length_b   1.000
_cell.length_c   1.000
_cell.angle_alpha   90.00
_cell.angle_beta   90.00
_cell.angle_gamma   90.00
#
_symmetry.space_group_name_H-M   'P 1'
#
loop_
_entity.id
_entity.type
_entity.pdbx_description
1 polymer ?
#
loop_
_entity_poly.entity_id
_entity_poly.type
_entity_poly.pdbx_seq_one_letter_code
_entity_poly.pdbx_strand_id
1 'polypeptide(L)'
;MLSLRVMDPGTLVVKAGDEVVAAGGLLWGEGTRLRVEPLMGHPPAPLPRLVSPEPGREEVEVDVPEAVGAGELLTLTYDWGWNHKAPLERTWRLPPMEDIPPEWLEDEQVESEREDTPEDGEDGALTFLPAQEASFPVQMDPERPELLWVAGYASREDIASRLFGDGAAAGAFDLVPRSPPSSAAEGLQVCVRVRHPPALVPQVLAPLRSTLEAQLETDVAWSRSQLSAGALDRAAAAALVERGLRWAQRSDIPDEAGRSYFDRYLQALGPWRDEDWPSLGEAAEPLRKAVALRSQRFQTSYRVTDGSPVLAPGSVVGRFYSSDGSSVQVRALLLLTEETSLERAELRVRNAPRGTPRVILPGKDGLWRGYSAEFNTTPGASEPLESPEGNIYWYYPGTLLIRPGDWRPGLGAGTGGLAALRRELLQTALATATPQAPQPLLALDHDVLSLLTPDERLGVFDTLLTGPALISDMREDAVHLLTRVLLSTPDGEFPPLERKLTSSGALEKLLGSSAPDNKLSLGQAFTQKALASFPLTLDVLESLPGFHLGREGETTHLLNVPHGRVSTVLVAPEDWEPQQGVRLGAEPALPGEAVGPSKRTALYFQPVQQEFQARYFSSVDELPRSRALHPLEWVRVEVHGPRPRTHLMTAMELALLASSPDASLVWSAVSRVSELHLVYGAVSALTTAPLWTGVPASAARGGTLAGARTAAVRLFVGRISLVAVLAGVDTYRDELSRTPEGRAFLAVHDLALVVMAGRDIHQLATSGIGRELVHRSRLALSAAGARASSGLRESVESVQALVKTLERMLAEGKVVATPDGLRFSLPGGAEAFKQAFFAIRGEMAAVRALGGIRGAGLAADGAEKTLEALKLLAAESQEMALAYGAVARRAAALPADKAQAYLAAVESLRASSRSNVRPALAQLLKRSGSRSLTDPHVFLREAEWLVSHPELEAEAVATLAGKACRDKVDLGWLRSTGLALEYLNFMGRNEKTAWKLFQQAAAEPWNLAVQRRAREQLRGIAMEMLTERNAQKLFPGFRLTGRQVPLEGGHVIDNELTAMLGLRLQHGVEAKGWNKERWRMALNAWDAKQGTEPISEQQAALADQLKHLLEQLADAAKAPRGLPFLVITDKLSGPTKTKLDIFLGKHARGTKLIQIEETQILEQTKQLRAAFKLPEALTGGAP
;
A
#
# COMPACT_ATOMS: atom_id res chain seq x y z
N MET A 1 32.22 29.99 4.33
CA MET A 1 32.12 28.64 3.75
C MET A 1 31.45 28.71 2.38
N LEU A 2 31.98 28.00 1.39
CA LEU A 2 31.39 27.89 0.05
C LEU A 2 30.95 26.43 -0.18
N SER A 3 29.64 26.20 -0.31
CA SER A 3 29.08 24.86 -0.55
C SER A 3 28.75 24.66 -2.04
N LEU A 4 29.14 23.50 -2.57
CA LEU A 4 29.04 23.14 -3.98
C LEU A 4 28.37 21.79 -4.14
N ARG A 5 27.29 21.76 -4.90
CA ARG A 5 26.67 20.52 -5.34
C ARG A 5 27.40 19.97 -6.57
N VAL A 6 27.84 18.72 -6.47
CA VAL A 6 28.72 18.07 -7.43
C VAL A 6 27.91 17.06 -8.22
N MET A 7 27.62 17.39 -9.48
CA MET A 7 26.78 16.56 -10.34
C MET A 7 27.56 15.49 -11.11
N ASP A 8 28.85 15.75 -11.37
CA ASP A 8 29.75 14.89 -12.13
C ASP A 8 31.13 14.94 -11.45
N PRO A 9 32.03 13.97 -11.69
CA PRO A 9 33.38 14.00 -11.14
C PRO A 9 34.26 14.96 -11.95
N GLY A 10 35.30 15.48 -11.32
CA GLY A 10 36.11 16.53 -11.92
C GLY A 10 37.13 17.09 -10.94
N THR A 11 37.89 18.07 -11.40
CA THR A 11 38.88 18.78 -10.60
C THR A 11 38.33 20.11 -10.15
N LEU A 12 38.25 20.31 -8.83
CA LEU A 12 37.86 21.58 -8.23
C LEU A 12 39.11 22.32 -7.75
N VAL A 13 39.26 23.56 -8.19
CA VAL A 13 40.26 24.50 -7.67
C VAL A 13 39.57 25.80 -7.31
N VAL A 14 39.72 26.25 -6.07
CA VAL A 14 39.25 27.54 -5.58
C VAL A 14 40.47 28.40 -5.26
N LYS A 15 40.52 29.59 -5.85
CA LYS A 15 41.56 30.59 -5.62
C LYS A 15 40.99 31.87 -5.07
N ALA A 16 41.77 32.55 -4.25
CA ALA A 16 41.58 33.95 -3.89
C ALA A 16 42.75 34.74 -4.48
N GLY A 17 42.49 35.55 -5.50
CA GLY A 17 43.57 36.14 -6.29
C GLY A 17 44.46 35.05 -6.92
N ASP A 18 45.78 35.11 -6.65
CA ASP A 18 46.76 34.13 -7.12
C ASP A 18 46.97 32.95 -6.15
N GLU A 19 46.37 32.98 -4.95
CA GLU A 19 46.54 31.96 -3.91
C GLU A 19 45.49 30.85 -4.02
N VAL A 20 45.90 29.58 -3.87
CA VAL A 20 45.01 28.42 -3.93
C VAL A 20 44.45 28.13 -2.54
N VAL A 21 43.15 28.38 -2.37
CA VAL A 21 42.40 28.21 -1.12
C VAL A 21 42.03 26.75 -0.89
N ALA A 22 41.62 26.05 -1.94
CA ALA A 22 41.38 24.60 -1.89
C ALA A 22 41.54 23.99 -3.28
N ALA A 23 42.10 22.78 -3.34
CA ALA A 23 42.22 22.03 -4.59
C ALA A 23 42.05 20.53 -4.33
N GLY A 24 41.15 19.89 -5.06
CA GLY A 24 40.88 18.46 -4.90
C GLY A 24 40.25 17.85 -6.14
N GLY A 25 40.60 16.59 -6.40
CA GLY A 25 39.90 15.73 -7.35
C GLY A 25 38.63 15.20 -6.69
N LEU A 26 37.48 15.52 -7.27
CA LEU A 26 36.19 14.99 -6.87
C LEU A 26 35.91 13.77 -7.74
N LEU A 27 36.06 12.57 -7.17
CA LEU A 27 35.98 11.30 -7.87
C LEU A 27 34.85 10.45 -7.32
N TRP A 28 34.21 9.65 -8.17
CA TRP A 28 33.25 8.66 -7.70
C TRP A 28 33.99 7.43 -7.14
N GLY A 29 33.75 7.09 -5.88
CA GLY A 29 34.27 5.86 -5.25
C GLY A 29 33.43 4.61 -5.58
N GLU A 30 33.89 3.43 -5.13
CA GLU A 30 33.35 2.07 -5.44
C GLU A 30 31.86 1.80 -5.13
N GLY A 31 31.11 2.79 -4.63
CA GLY A 31 29.67 2.71 -4.39
C GLY A 31 28.89 3.92 -4.88
N THR A 32 29.36 4.59 -5.96
CA THR A 32 28.81 5.86 -6.49
C THR A 32 28.71 6.97 -5.44
N ARG A 33 29.55 6.92 -4.40
CA ARG A 33 29.68 7.98 -3.39
C ARG A 33 30.85 8.87 -3.76
N LEU A 34 30.66 10.17 -3.67
CA LEU A 34 31.71 11.14 -3.97
C LEU A 34 32.89 10.96 -2.99
N ARG A 35 34.11 11.01 -3.49
CA ARG A 35 35.36 11.02 -2.73
C ARG A 35 36.19 12.23 -3.16
N VAL A 36 36.91 12.81 -2.20
CA VAL A 36 37.82 13.94 -2.45
C VAL A 36 39.25 13.46 -2.29
N GLU A 37 40.04 13.56 -3.35
CA GLU A 37 41.45 13.16 -3.38
C GLU A 37 42.37 14.37 -3.64
N PRO A 38 43.59 14.39 -3.08
CA PRO A 38 44.57 15.44 -3.34
C PRO A 38 45.07 15.42 -4.78
N LEU A 39 45.13 16.60 -5.39
CA LEU A 39 45.60 16.76 -6.77
C LEU A 39 47.14 16.78 -6.82
N MET A 40 47.74 15.86 -7.57
CA MET A 40 49.20 15.84 -7.80
C MET A 40 49.63 17.05 -8.64
N GLY A 41 50.45 17.95 -8.08
CA GLY A 41 51.02 19.12 -8.77
C GLY A 41 50.59 20.49 -8.24
N HIS A 42 49.73 20.54 -7.23
CA HIS A 42 49.41 21.77 -6.49
C HIS A 42 50.05 21.76 -5.08
N PRO A 43 50.39 22.93 -4.50
CA PRO A 43 50.89 23.02 -3.12
C PRO A 43 49.86 22.41 -2.14
N PRO A 44 50.26 22.02 -0.91
CA PRO A 44 49.38 21.35 0.06
C PRO A 44 48.27 22.29 0.55
N ALA A 45 47.25 22.47 -0.28
CA ALA A 45 46.05 23.23 0.03
C ALA A 45 45.03 22.35 0.75
N PRO A 46 44.16 22.93 1.59
CA PRO A 46 43.03 22.23 2.19
C PRO A 46 42.18 21.50 1.13
N LEU A 47 41.80 20.25 1.42
CA LEU A 47 40.88 19.51 0.56
C LEU A 47 39.45 20.00 0.77
N PRO A 48 38.63 20.09 -0.29
CA PRO A 48 37.18 20.25 -0.14
C PRO A 48 36.61 19.18 0.80
N ARG A 49 35.82 19.59 1.78
CA ARG A 49 35.20 18.70 2.77
C ARG A 49 33.93 18.11 2.18
N LEU A 50 33.81 16.78 2.18
CA LEU A 50 32.58 16.11 1.77
C LEU A 50 31.52 16.20 2.88
N VAL A 51 30.36 16.78 2.57
CA VAL A 51 29.27 17.01 3.53
C VAL A 51 28.16 15.98 3.37
N SER A 52 27.88 15.59 2.11
CA SER A 52 26.90 14.56 1.78
C SER A 52 27.47 13.59 0.75
N PRO A 53 27.58 12.28 1.07
CA PRO A 53 27.97 11.25 0.12
C PRO A 53 26.77 10.56 -0.56
N GLU A 54 25.53 11.04 -0.40
CA GLU A 54 24.32 10.38 -0.91
C GLU A 54 24.17 10.50 -2.44
N PRO A 55 23.94 9.38 -3.18
CA PRO A 55 23.78 9.37 -4.63
C PRO A 55 22.73 10.37 -5.15
N GLY A 56 23.16 11.41 -5.88
CA GLY A 56 22.32 12.47 -6.46
C GLY A 56 22.15 13.73 -5.60
N ARG A 57 22.75 13.81 -4.41
CA ARG A 57 22.80 14.99 -3.52
C ARG A 57 24.20 15.23 -2.95
N GLU A 58 25.22 14.97 -3.75
CA GLU A 58 26.59 15.05 -3.29
C GLU A 58 27.06 16.50 -3.21
N GLU A 59 27.51 16.88 -2.02
CA GLU A 59 27.90 18.25 -1.70
C GLU A 59 29.27 18.29 -1.05
N VAL A 60 30.09 19.24 -1.52
CA VAL A 60 31.40 19.54 -0.94
C VAL A 60 31.46 20.99 -0.48
N GLU A 61 32.05 21.20 0.68
CA GLU A 61 32.29 22.52 1.27
C GLU A 61 33.77 22.88 1.20
N VAL A 62 34.04 24.13 0.88
CA VAL A 62 35.37 24.73 0.96
C VAL A 62 35.36 25.78 2.06
N ASP A 63 36.24 25.59 3.04
CA ASP A 63 36.57 26.60 4.03
C ASP A 63 37.46 27.65 3.38
N VAL A 64 36.93 28.86 3.23
CA VAL A 64 37.71 30.01 2.78
C VAL A 64 38.29 30.67 4.04
N PRO A 65 39.63 30.69 4.23
CA PRO A 65 40.24 31.25 5.42
C PRO A 65 39.87 32.72 5.62
N GLU A 66 39.67 33.13 6.87
CA GLU A 66 39.38 34.54 7.24
C GLU A 66 40.49 35.52 6.81
N ALA A 67 41.70 35.02 6.54
CA ALA A 67 42.83 35.81 6.06
C ALA A 67 42.75 36.23 4.57
N VAL A 68 41.80 35.67 3.81
CA VAL A 68 41.53 36.09 2.42
C VAL A 68 40.85 37.46 2.45
N GLY A 69 41.56 38.50 2.00
CA GLY A 69 41.22 39.89 2.28
C GLY A 69 39.85 40.34 1.75
N ALA A 70 39.20 41.20 2.52
CA ALA A 70 38.00 41.93 2.11
C ALA A 70 38.16 42.58 0.73
N GLY A 71 37.34 42.18 -0.26
CA GLY A 71 37.38 42.70 -1.63
C GLY A 71 38.23 41.89 -2.63
N GLU A 72 38.89 40.81 -2.19
CA GLU A 72 39.61 39.89 -3.08
C GLU A 72 38.66 39.08 -3.97
N LEU A 73 39.17 38.73 -5.15
CA LEU A 73 38.44 38.03 -6.19
C LEU A 73 38.55 36.52 -5.96
N LEU A 74 37.46 35.89 -5.54
CA LEU A 74 37.40 34.44 -5.39
C LEU A 74 37.04 33.82 -6.75
N THR A 75 37.93 32.99 -7.29
CA THR A 75 37.72 32.29 -8.56
C THR A 75 37.65 30.79 -8.31
N LEU A 76 36.51 30.20 -8.64
CA LEU A 76 36.30 28.77 -8.68
C LEU A 76 36.44 28.28 -10.11
N THR A 77 37.29 27.29 -10.29
CA THR A 77 37.45 26.56 -11.54
C THR A 77 37.08 25.11 -11.30
N TYR A 78 36.14 24.61 -12.09
CA TYR A 78 35.73 23.21 -12.09
C TYR A 78 35.95 22.59 -13.47
N ASP A 79 36.93 21.70 -13.58
CA ASP A 79 37.23 20.97 -14.80
C ASP A 79 36.62 19.57 -14.75
N TRP A 80 35.74 19.28 -15.71
CA TRP A 80 34.97 18.04 -15.81
C TRP A 80 35.81 16.83 -16.26
N GLY A 81 37.09 17.03 -16.64
CA GLY A 81 38.05 15.95 -16.91
C GLY A 81 37.83 15.13 -18.19
N TRP A 82 36.74 15.36 -18.94
CA TRP A 82 36.46 14.69 -20.24
C TRP A 82 36.48 15.69 -21.41
N ASN A 83 37.18 15.35 -22.49
CA ASN A 83 37.70 16.23 -23.55
C ASN A 83 36.71 17.06 -24.42
N HIS A 84 35.44 17.23 -24.06
CA HIS A 84 34.46 17.94 -24.89
C HIS A 84 33.59 19.01 -24.19
N LYS A 85 33.90 19.40 -22.95
CA LYS A 85 33.27 20.57 -22.29
C LYS A 85 34.33 21.52 -21.75
N ALA A 86 34.11 22.83 -21.92
CA ALA A 86 34.97 23.84 -21.30
C ALA A 86 34.83 23.80 -19.77
N PRO A 87 35.92 24.07 -19.02
CA PRO A 87 35.86 24.14 -17.56
C PRO A 87 34.86 25.23 -17.12
N LEU A 88 34.12 24.95 -16.05
CA LEU A 88 33.23 25.93 -15.45
C LEU A 88 34.07 26.87 -14.58
N GLU A 89 34.18 28.12 -14.99
CA GLU A 89 34.82 29.17 -14.21
C GLU A 89 33.75 30.13 -13.68
N ARG A 90 33.78 30.38 -12.37
CA ARG A 90 32.90 31.32 -11.70
C ARG A 90 33.73 32.19 -10.77
N THR A 91 33.46 33.48 -10.81
CA THR A 91 34.24 34.47 -10.10
C THR A 91 33.31 35.36 -9.31
N TRP A 92 33.60 35.55 -8.03
CA TRP A 92 32.85 36.43 -7.14
C TRP A 92 33.83 37.35 -6.42
N ARG A 93 33.39 38.59 -6.16
CA ARG A 93 34.13 39.49 -5.30
C ARG A 93 33.57 39.35 -3.89
N LEU A 94 34.41 39.02 -2.92
CA LEU A 94 33.98 38.95 -1.53
C LEU A 94 33.55 40.37 -1.09
N PRO A 95 32.38 40.55 -0.45
CA PRO A 95 31.97 41.86 0.06
C PRO A 95 33.03 42.35 1.07
N PRO A 96 33.34 43.66 1.10
CA PRO A 96 34.31 44.16 2.05
C PRO A 96 33.83 43.85 3.47
N MET A 97 34.68 43.26 4.32
CA MET A 97 34.44 43.29 5.75
C MET A 97 34.44 44.74 6.17
N GLU A 98 33.32 45.23 6.68
CA GLU A 98 33.30 46.50 7.40
C GLU A 98 34.18 46.33 8.63
N ASP A 99 35.35 46.98 8.59
CA ASP A 99 36.11 47.34 9.76
C ASP A 99 35.15 48.08 10.71
N ILE A 100 34.75 47.44 11.81
CA ILE A 100 34.33 48.19 13.00
C ILE A 100 35.62 48.87 13.50
N PRO A 101 35.73 50.21 13.49
CA PRO A 101 36.93 50.88 13.96
C PRO A 101 37.10 50.63 15.46
N PRO A 102 38.34 50.44 15.97
CA PRO A 102 38.61 50.38 17.39
C PRO A 102 38.67 51.80 17.97
N GLU A 103 37.62 52.59 17.78
CA GLU A 103 37.42 53.87 18.44
C GLU A 103 35.91 54.01 18.60
N TRP A 104 35.40 53.67 19.78
CA TRP A 104 34.29 54.30 20.54
C TRP A 104 34.08 53.54 21.86
N LEU A 105 35.22 53.23 22.52
CA LEU A 105 35.31 53.28 23.96
C LEU A 105 35.87 54.66 24.30
N GLU A 106 35.18 55.31 25.24
CA GLU A 106 35.52 56.54 25.95
C GLU A 106 35.05 57.86 25.31
N ASP A 107 33.80 58.22 25.64
CA ASP A 107 33.56 59.43 26.42
C ASP A 107 32.63 59.13 27.60
N GLU A 108 33.26 59.16 28.78
CA GLU A 108 32.82 59.75 30.04
C GLU A 108 31.56 59.28 30.80
N GLN A 109 31.87 58.68 31.97
CA GLN A 109 31.42 59.06 33.33
C GLN A 109 29.91 58.90 33.66
N VAL A 110 29.51 58.21 34.73
CA VAL A 110 29.90 58.42 36.14
C VAL A 110 29.68 57.14 36.97
N GLU A 111 30.69 56.82 37.80
CA GLU A 111 30.69 56.30 39.19
C GLU A 111 29.41 55.62 39.73
N SER A 112 29.45 54.53 40.49
CA SER A 112 30.38 54.22 41.58
C SER A 112 30.21 52.77 42.06
N GLU A 113 31.34 52.23 42.53
CA GLU A 113 31.54 50.95 43.23
C GLU A 113 30.72 50.81 44.52
N ARG A 114 30.23 49.60 44.84
CA ARG A 114 30.75 48.83 45.99
C ARG A 114 30.18 47.42 46.12
N GLU A 115 31.07 46.56 46.60
CA GLU A 115 30.96 45.15 46.99
C GLU A 115 29.76 44.82 47.88
N ASP A 116 29.14 43.65 47.64
CA ASP A 116 29.02 42.55 48.61
C ASP A 116 28.30 41.35 47.95
N THR A 117 28.90 40.16 48.03
CA THR A 117 28.25 38.84 47.79
C THR A 117 26.99 38.68 48.66
N PRO A 118 25.89 38.03 48.19
CA PRO A 118 25.81 36.57 48.29
C PRO A 118 24.98 35.85 47.20
N GLU A 119 25.26 34.54 47.09
CA GLU A 119 24.35 33.39 46.93
C GLU A 119 23.14 33.42 45.97
N ASP A 120 23.01 32.26 45.31
CA ASP A 120 21.79 31.63 44.79
C ASP A 120 21.13 32.14 43.51
N GLY A 121 20.83 31.19 42.64
CA GLY A 121 19.76 31.30 41.65
C GLY A 121 20.18 30.87 40.25
N GLU A 122 19.90 29.61 39.95
CA GLU A 122 19.79 29.06 38.60
C GLU A 122 19.04 30.00 37.65
N ASP A 123 19.65 30.36 36.53
CA ASP A 123 18.95 30.63 35.26
C ASP A 123 19.98 30.86 34.15
N GLY A 124 20.55 29.76 33.66
CA GLY A 124 21.60 29.76 32.63
C GLY A 124 21.43 28.62 31.64
N ALA A 125 20.28 28.53 30.97
CA ALA A 125 20.09 27.59 29.86
C ALA A 125 18.99 27.97 28.84
N LEU A 126 18.76 29.26 28.57
CA LEU A 126 17.85 29.70 27.51
C LEU A 126 18.42 30.87 26.71
N THR A 127 19.55 30.70 26.03
CA THR A 127 20.02 31.72 25.08
C THR A 127 21.04 31.23 24.05
N PHE A 128 20.79 30.13 23.33
CA PHE A 128 21.52 29.86 22.08
C PHE A 128 20.66 29.12 21.05
N LEU A 129 19.76 29.85 20.39
CA LEU A 129 19.37 29.57 19.01
C LEU A 129 19.39 30.92 18.26
N PRO A 130 20.22 31.10 17.23
CA PRO A 130 20.25 32.34 16.49
C PRO A 130 18.94 32.51 15.71
N ALA A 131 18.41 33.73 15.77
CA ALA A 131 17.27 34.18 14.97
C ALA A 131 17.61 34.09 13.48
N GLN A 132 17.14 33.04 12.81
CA GLN A 132 17.13 32.95 11.36
C GLN A 132 15.75 33.40 10.86
N GLU A 133 15.53 34.72 10.79
CA GLU A 133 14.47 35.29 9.94
C GLU A 133 14.94 35.22 8.48
N ALA A 134 14.38 34.31 7.68
CA ALA A 134 13.96 34.56 6.29
C ALA A 134 13.37 33.30 5.59
N SER A 135 12.04 33.26 5.53
CA SER A 135 11.18 32.59 4.54
C SER A 135 11.35 31.07 4.29
N PHE A 136 10.56 30.26 5.00
CA PHE A 136 10.06 29.01 4.42
C PHE A 136 8.89 29.32 3.48
N PRO A 137 8.93 28.96 2.17
CA PRO A 137 7.92 29.40 1.22
C PRO A 137 6.59 28.67 1.47
N VAL A 138 5.51 29.43 1.65
CA VAL A 138 4.14 28.93 1.49
C VAL A 138 3.96 28.60 0.01
N GLN A 139 3.70 27.33 -0.31
CA GLN A 139 3.51 26.89 -1.69
C GLN A 139 2.02 26.73 -1.98
N MET A 140 1.55 27.14 -3.16
CA MET A 140 0.17 26.86 -3.57
C MET A 140 0.08 25.46 -4.14
N ASP A 141 -1.03 24.77 -3.89
CA ASP A 141 -1.31 23.51 -4.57
C ASP A 141 -1.56 23.81 -6.08
N PRO A 142 -0.80 23.17 -6.99
CA PRO A 142 -0.85 23.48 -8.41
C PRO A 142 -2.20 23.10 -9.06
N GLU A 143 -2.90 22.11 -8.51
CA GLU A 143 -4.23 21.71 -9.01
C GLU A 143 -5.33 22.53 -8.35
N ARG A 144 -5.11 22.94 -7.10
CA ARG A 144 -6.09 23.60 -6.23
C ARG A 144 -5.48 24.83 -5.54
N PRO A 145 -5.30 25.96 -6.23
CA PRO A 145 -4.61 27.12 -5.68
C PRO A 145 -5.20 27.63 -4.36
N GLU A 146 -6.49 27.36 -4.10
CA GLU A 146 -7.14 27.64 -2.81
C GLU A 146 -6.58 26.86 -1.59
N LEU A 147 -5.73 25.86 -1.82
CA LEU A 147 -5.03 25.08 -0.81
C LEU A 147 -3.56 25.49 -0.79
N LEU A 148 -3.00 25.63 0.41
CA LEU A 148 -1.62 26.03 0.62
C LEU A 148 -0.85 24.91 1.30
N TRP A 149 0.40 24.74 0.94
CA TRP A 149 1.34 23.82 1.54
C TRP A 149 2.32 24.60 2.41
N VAL A 150 2.44 24.18 3.67
CA VAL A 150 3.32 24.79 4.68
C VAL A 150 4.15 23.72 5.36
N ALA A 151 5.24 24.12 6.03
CA ALA A 151 6.10 23.19 6.76
C ALA A 151 5.32 22.47 7.87
N GLY A 152 5.39 21.14 7.90
CA GLY A 152 4.63 20.27 8.80
C GLY A 152 5.17 20.16 10.22
N TYR A 153 6.37 20.68 10.49
CA TYR A 153 6.94 20.78 11.84
C TYR A 153 6.60 22.10 12.55
N ALA A 154 5.97 23.06 11.85
CA ALA A 154 5.61 24.36 12.43
C ALA A 154 4.36 24.26 13.33
N SER A 155 4.35 25.02 14.42
CA SER A 155 3.15 25.12 15.27
C SER A 155 2.00 25.80 14.51
N ARG A 156 0.76 25.72 15.04
CA ARG A 156 -0.38 26.38 14.38
C ARG A 156 -0.25 27.90 14.45
N GLU A 157 0.35 28.41 15.51
CA GLU A 157 0.67 29.82 15.74
C GLU A 157 1.74 30.29 14.75
N ASP A 158 2.76 29.47 14.47
CA ASP A 158 3.77 29.79 13.45
C ASP A 158 3.14 29.82 12.05
N ILE A 159 2.29 28.83 11.74
CA ILE A 159 1.56 28.79 10.47
C ILE A 159 0.66 30.03 10.35
N ALA A 160 -0.05 30.41 11.42
CA ALA A 160 -0.90 31.59 11.43
C ALA A 160 -0.12 32.90 11.27
N SER A 161 1.00 33.05 11.99
CA SER A 161 1.89 34.21 11.86
C SER A 161 2.38 34.38 10.42
N ARG A 162 2.66 33.27 9.73
CA ARG A 162 3.09 33.29 8.33
C ARG A 162 1.97 33.60 7.33
N LEU A 163 0.77 33.07 7.56
CA LEU A 163 -0.37 33.25 6.65
C LEU A 163 -1.07 34.60 6.84
N PHE A 164 -1.17 35.09 8.07
CA PHE A 164 -1.98 36.25 8.45
C PHE A 164 -1.18 37.38 9.11
N GLY A 165 0.09 37.17 9.44
CA GLY A 165 0.90 38.14 10.19
C GLY A 165 0.62 38.13 11.70
N ASP A 166 -0.22 37.22 12.18
CA ASP A 166 -0.66 37.13 13.58
C ASP A 166 -0.79 35.67 14.04
N GLY A 167 -0.02 35.28 15.05
CA GLY A 167 -0.08 33.95 15.66
C GLY A 167 -1.42 33.64 16.34
N ALA A 168 -2.15 34.66 16.79
CA ALA A 168 -3.49 34.49 17.36
C ALA A 168 -4.52 34.00 16.32
N ALA A 169 -4.22 34.13 15.03
CA ALA A 169 -5.05 33.60 13.93
C ALA A 169 -4.89 32.09 13.70
N ALA A 170 -4.33 31.32 14.66
CA ALA A 170 -4.29 29.85 14.64
C ALA A 170 -5.67 29.20 14.43
N GLY A 171 -6.75 29.95 14.66
CA GLY A 171 -8.14 29.62 14.39
C GLY A 171 -8.56 29.63 12.91
N ALA A 172 -7.87 30.39 12.05
CA ALA A 172 -8.35 30.86 10.74
C ALA A 172 -8.09 29.92 9.55
N PHE A 173 -7.54 28.73 9.79
CA PHE A 173 -7.27 27.72 8.77
C PHE A 173 -7.51 26.30 9.28
N ASP A 174 -7.77 25.38 8.35
CA ASP A 174 -7.98 23.95 8.61
C ASP A 174 -6.89 23.12 7.95
N LEU A 175 -6.44 22.06 8.63
CA LEU A 175 -5.52 21.08 8.05
C LEU A 175 -6.31 20.14 7.13
N VAL A 176 -5.79 19.91 5.93
CA VAL A 176 -6.41 19.02 4.93
C VAL A 176 -5.48 17.82 4.74
N PRO A 177 -5.90 16.59 5.07
CA PRO A 177 -5.09 15.42 4.78
C PRO A 177 -5.06 15.17 3.28
N ARG A 178 -3.91 15.47 2.66
CA ARG A 178 -3.63 15.36 1.23
C ARG A 178 -2.15 14.97 1.08
N SER A 179 -1.82 14.23 0.04
CA SER A 179 -0.43 13.92 -0.29
C SER A 179 0.24 15.14 -0.94
N PRO A 180 1.48 15.50 -0.55
CA PRO A 180 2.18 16.61 -1.17
C PRO A 180 2.39 16.37 -2.67
N PRO A 181 2.25 17.39 -3.53
CA PRO A 181 2.55 17.25 -4.95
C PRO A 181 4.03 16.92 -5.15
N SER A 182 4.37 16.31 -6.29
CA SER A 182 5.77 16.00 -6.64
C SER A 182 6.68 17.24 -6.73
N SER A 183 6.08 18.43 -6.84
CA SER A 183 6.74 19.73 -6.85
C SER A 183 6.92 20.36 -5.46
N ALA A 184 6.42 19.72 -4.39
CA ALA A 184 6.56 20.23 -3.03
C ALA A 184 8.03 20.29 -2.62
N ALA A 185 8.45 21.39 -2.00
CA ALA A 185 9.81 21.51 -1.45
C ALA A 185 10.12 20.38 -0.47
N GLU A 186 11.36 19.87 -0.50
CA GLU A 186 11.81 18.76 0.34
C GLU A 186 11.58 19.03 1.84
N GLY A 187 10.80 18.16 2.48
CA GLY A 187 10.46 18.25 3.91
C GLY A 187 9.07 17.70 4.22
N LEU A 188 8.78 17.44 5.50
CA LEU A 188 7.41 17.17 5.97
C LEU A 188 6.59 18.43 5.71
N GLN A 189 5.61 18.38 4.81
CA GLN A 189 4.67 19.47 4.54
C GLN A 189 3.25 19.08 4.94
N VAL A 190 2.47 20.07 5.39
CA VAL A 190 1.04 19.93 5.67
C VAL A 190 0.24 20.84 4.75
N CYS A 191 -0.88 20.33 4.25
CA CYS A 191 -1.81 21.11 3.44
C CYS A 191 -2.79 21.85 4.36
N VAL A 192 -3.01 23.13 4.09
CA VAL A 192 -3.91 24.01 4.83
C VAL A 192 -4.95 24.63 3.89
N ARG A 193 -6.17 24.74 4.38
CA ARG A 193 -7.25 25.53 3.76
C ARG A 193 -7.55 26.73 4.64
N VAL A 194 -7.46 27.92 4.06
CA VAL A 194 -7.77 29.17 4.75
C VAL A 194 -9.28 29.38 4.77
N ARG A 195 -9.85 29.69 5.94
CA ARG A 195 -11.31 29.89 6.11
C ARG A 195 -11.80 31.22 5.53
N HIS A 196 -10.92 32.23 5.55
CA HIS A 196 -11.18 33.54 4.96
C HIS A 196 -9.97 34.00 4.12
N PRO A 197 -9.83 33.55 2.86
CA PRO A 197 -8.68 33.85 2.03
C PRO A 197 -8.33 35.35 1.89
N PRO A 198 -9.29 36.30 1.91
CA PRO A 198 -8.96 37.72 1.87
C PRO A 198 -8.13 38.23 3.07
N ALA A 199 -8.12 37.53 4.21
CA ALA A 199 -7.29 37.90 5.36
C ALA A 199 -5.81 37.52 5.24
N LEU A 200 -5.43 36.80 4.18
CA LEU A 200 -4.03 36.44 3.93
C LEU A 200 -3.15 37.68 3.78
N VAL A 201 -1.91 37.59 4.27
CA VAL A 201 -0.92 38.64 4.04
C VAL A 201 -0.70 38.85 2.54
N PRO A 202 -0.40 40.09 2.10
CA PRO A 202 -0.26 40.42 0.68
C PRO A 202 0.71 39.51 -0.09
N GLN A 203 1.80 39.08 0.58
CA GLN A 203 2.83 38.21 0.01
C GLN A 203 2.31 36.81 -0.36
N VAL A 204 1.23 36.34 0.28
CA VAL A 204 0.58 35.05 -0.01
C VAL A 204 -0.65 35.24 -0.90
N LEU A 205 -1.41 36.32 -0.68
CA LEU A 205 -2.63 36.61 -1.43
C LEU A 205 -2.37 36.96 -2.91
N ALA A 206 -1.29 37.69 -3.22
CA ALA A 206 -0.98 38.06 -4.60
C ALA A 206 -0.61 36.84 -5.48
N PRO A 207 0.29 35.93 -5.06
CA PRO A 207 0.53 34.68 -5.78
C PRO A 207 -0.73 33.82 -5.94
N LEU A 208 -1.59 33.76 -4.91
CA LEU A 208 -2.89 33.07 -4.97
C LEU A 208 -3.76 33.60 -6.11
N ARG A 209 -3.93 34.91 -6.18
CA ARG A 209 -4.71 35.54 -7.25
C ARG A 209 -4.08 35.29 -8.63
N SER A 210 -2.77 35.44 -8.76
CA SER A 210 -2.07 35.20 -10.04
C SER A 210 -2.28 33.77 -10.55
N THR A 211 -2.24 32.78 -9.65
CA THR A 211 -2.42 31.36 -10.00
C THR A 211 -3.87 31.05 -10.36
N LEU A 212 -4.81 31.65 -9.62
CA LEU A 212 -6.24 31.54 -9.94
C LEU A 212 -6.57 32.16 -11.30
N GLU A 213 -5.94 33.29 -11.67
CA GLU A 213 -6.15 33.90 -12.99
C GLU A 213 -5.67 32.98 -14.13
N ALA A 214 -4.47 32.42 -14.01
CA ALA A 214 -3.93 31.48 -15.01
C ALA A 214 -4.78 30.21 -15.14
N GLN A 215 -5.29 29.69 -14.01
CA GLN A 215 -6.19 28.53 -14.03
C GLN A 215 -7.56 28.88 -14.62
N LEU A 216 -8.08 30.09 -14.38
CA LEU A 216 -9.34 30.56 -14.93
C LEU A 216 -9.31 30.55 -16.45
N GLU A 217 -8.27 31.10 -17.07
CA GLU A 217 -8.12 31.11 -18.53
C GLU A 217 -8.13 29.69 -19.11
N THR A 218 -7.34 28.79 -18.50
CA THR A 218 -7.22 27.39 -18.93
C THR A 218 -8.56 26.65 -18.83
N ASP A 219 -9.25 26.78 -17.70
CA ASP A 219 -10.52 26.10 -17.45
C ASP A 219 -11.66 26.68 -18.30
N VAL A 220 -11.69 27.99 -18.54
CA VAL A 220 -12.67 28.63 -19.44
C VAL A 220 -12.50 28.12 -20.87
N ALA A 221 -11.25 28.04 -21.37
CA ALA A 221 -10.97 27.55 -22.71
C ALA A 221 -11.46 26.10 -22.89
N TRP A 222 -11.16 25.23 -21.92
CA TRP A 222 -11.64 23.85 -21.93
C TRP A 222 -13.17 23.77 -21.84
N SER A 223 -13.80 24.52 -20.92
CA SER A 223 -15.25 24.45 -20.72
C SER A 223 -16.00 24.94 -21.95
N ARG A 224 -15.53 26.00 -22.61
CA ARG A 224 -16.09 26.46 -23.89
C ARG A 224 -15.93 25.41 -25.00
N SER A 225 -14.81 24.70 -25.07
CA SER A 225 -14.62 23.67 -26.09
C SER A 225 -15.60 22.50 -25.91
N GLN A 226 -15.88 22.11 -24.66
CA GLN A 226 -16.88 21.07 -24.38
C GLN A 226 -18.31 21.52 -24.70
N LEU A 227 -18.67 22.75 -24.30
CA LEU A 227 -20.00 23.31 -24.56
C LEU A 227 -20.27 23.56 -26.06
N SER A 228 -19.21 23.76 -26.85
CA SER A 228 -19.32 23.95 -28.31
C SER A 228 -19.45 22.64 -29.09
N ALA A 229 -19.33 21.48 -28.43
CA ALA A 229 -19.50 20.18 -29.07
C ALA A 229 -20.98 19.93 -29.39
N GLY A 230 -21.28 19.34 -30.55
CA GLY A 230 -22.67 19.13 -31.03
C GLY A 230 -23.53 18.20 -30.16
N ALA A 231 -22.91 17.42 -29.26
CA ALA A 231 -23.58 16.67 -28.21
C ALA A 231 -22.59 16.45 -27.04
N LEU A 232 -23.07 16.64 -25.82
CA LEU A 232 -22.29 16.45 -24.60
C LEU A 232 -22.56 15.06 -24.03
N ASP A 233 -21.54 14.22 -23.90
CA ASP A 233 -21.69 12.91 -23.26
C ASP A 233 -21.81 13.05 -21.72
N ARG A 234 -22.18 11.95 -21.07
CA ARG A 234 -22.40 11.93 -19.61
C ARG A 234 -21.12 12.23 -18.81
N ALA A 235 -19.95 11.84 -19.31
CA ALA A 235 -18.68 12.05 -18.62
C ALA A 235 -18.22 13.50 -18.74
N ALA A 236 -18.33 14.08 -19.94
CA ALA A 236 -18.07 15.49 -20.21
C ALA A 236 -19.03 16.40 -19.41
N ALA A 237 -20.31 16.03 -19.31
CA ALA A 237 -21.29 16.71 -18.46
C ALA A 237 -20.91 16.66 -16.97
N ALA A 238 -20.49 15.50 -16.47
CA ALA A 238 -20.04 15.36 -15.08
C ALA A 238 -18.77 16.19 -14.81
N ALA A 239 -17.81 16.20 -15.73
CA ALA A 239 -16.58 16.99 -15.61
C ALA A 239 -16.83 18.51 -15.69
N LEU A 240 -17.76 18.97 -16.53
CA LEU A 240 -18.22 20.37 -16.54
C LEU A 240 -18.86 20.77 -15.22
N VAL A 241 -19.70 19.89 -14.65
CA VAL A 241 -20.35 20.13 -13.35
C VAL A 241 -19.32 20.18 -12.23
N GLU A 242 -18.37 19.24 -12.18
CA GLU A 242 -17.30 19.24 -11.20
C GLU A 242 -16.46 20.53 -11.28
N ARG A 243 -16.02 20.92 -12.49
CA ARG A 243 -15.25 22.14 -12.71
C ARG A 243 -16.05 23.39 -12.30
N GLY A 244 -17.34 23.44 -12.60
CA GLY A 244 -18.23 24.49 -12.12
C GLY A 244 -18.33 24.55 -10.59
N LEU A 245 -18.47 23.39 -9.92
CA LEU A 245 -18.49 23.30 -8.45
C LEU A 245 -17.15 23.67 -7.82
N ARG A 246 -16.03 23.38 -8.50
CA ARG A 246 -14.68 23.80 -8.10
C ARG A 246 -14.56 25.31 -8.12
N TRP A 247 -14.97 25.97 -9.21
CA TRP A 247 -15.02 27.43 -9.28
C TRP A 247 -16.01 28.02 -8.27
N ALA A 248 -17.11 27.34 -7.97
CA ALA A 248 -18.04 27.77 -6.92
C ALA A 248 -17.40 27.78 -5.53
N GLN A 249 -16.40 26.92 -5.24
CA GLN A 249 -15.67 27.00 -3.97
C GLN A 249 -14.80 28.25 -3.83
N ARG A 250 -14.54 28.96 -4.94
CA ARG A 250 -13.70 30.17 -5.00
C ARG A 250 -14.54 31.44 -5.03
N SER A 251 -15.83 31.34 -4.69
CA SER A 251 -16.78 32.43 -4.79
C SER A 251 -16.47 33.61 -3.85
N ASP A 252 -15.82 33.31 -2.73
CA ASP A 252 -15.41 34.22 -1.65
C ASP A 252 -14.01 34.83 -1.84
N ILE A 253 -13.30 34.45 -2.91
CA ILE A 253 -12.00 35.02 -3.27
C ILE A 253 -12.24 36.12 -4.32
N PRO A 254 -12.05 37.40 -3.98
CA PRO A 254 -12.16 38.49 -4.95
C PRO A 254 -10.90 38.63 -5.79
N ASP A 255 -11.08 38.92 -7.08
CA ASP A 255 -10.04 39.42 -7.99
C ASP A 255 -9.57 40.83 -7.56
N GLU A 256 -8.61 41.41 -8.30
CA GLU A 256 -8.11 42.76 -8.03
C GLU A 256 -9.18 43.85 -8.13
N ALA A 257 -10.25 43.60 -8.89
CA ALA A 257 -11.40 44.49 -9.06
C ALA A 257 -12.54 44.23 -8.05
N GLY A 258 -12.33 43.34 -7.07
CA GLY A 258 -13.34 42.98 -6.07
C GLY A 258 -14.41 42.01 -6.56
N ARG A 259 -14.28 41.43 -7.75
CA ARG A 259 -15.26 40.49 -8.34
C ARG A 259 -14.92 39.05 -7.97
N SER A 260 -15.96 38.25 -7.75
CA SER A 260 -15.83 36.82 -7.49
C SER A 260 -15.24 36.07 -8.70
N TYR A 261 -14.26 35.19 -8.46
CA TYR A 261 -13.74 34.28 -9.50
C TYR A 261 -14.83 33.36 -10.07
N PHE A 262 -15.82 32.98 -9.26
CA PHE A 262 -16.94 32.16 -9.74
C PHE A 262 -17.81 32.93 -10.73
N ASP A 263 -18.18 34.17 -10.42
CA ASP A 263 -18.96 35.02 -11.33
C ASP A 263 -18.18 35.32 -12.62
N ARG A 264 -16.85 35.48 -12.55
CA ARG A 264 -16.01 35.63 -13.74
C ARG A 264 -15.99 34.37 -14.60
N TYR A 265 -15.85 33.19 -13.98
CA TYR A 265 -15.94 31.92 -14.69
C TYR A 265 -17.28 31.81 -15.41
N LEU A 266 -18.40 32.02 -14.72
CA LEU A 266 -19.75 31.98 -15.31
C LEU A 266 -19.90 33.01 -16.45
N GLN A 267 -19.44 34.25 -16.25
CA GLN A 267 -19.48 35.29 -17.28
C GLN A 267 -18.65 34.90 -18.52
N ALA A 268 -17.49 34.30 -18.31
CA ALA A 268 -16.59 33.89 -19.37
C ALA A 268 -17.14 32.70 -20.17
N LEU A 269 -17.97 31.83 -19.59
CA LEU A 269 -18.64 30.78 -20.37
C LEU A 269 -19.74 31.32 -21.32
N GLY A 270 -20.02 32.63 -21.30
CA GLY A 270 -21.15 33.25 -21.98
C GLY A 270 -22.35 33.35 -21.05
N PRO A 271 -23.46 34.02 -21.42
CA PRO A 271 -24.65 34.02 -20.58
C PRO A 271 -25.24 32.61 -20.59
N TRP A 272 -24.83 31.77 -19.65
CA TRP A 272 -25.52 30.52 -19.31
C TRP A 272 -26.95 30.88 -18.91
N ARG A 273 -27.87 30.82 -19.86
CA ARG A 273 -29.30 31.04 -19.59
C ARG A 273 -29.88 29.75 -19.04
N ASP A 274 -30.99 29.84 -18.31
CA ASP A 274 -31.74 28.65 -17.85
C ASP A 274 -32.05 27.65 -18.99
N GLU A 275 -32.05 28.13 -20.24
CA GLU A 275 -32.24 27.40 -21.49
C GLU A 275 -31.06 26.48 -21.90
N ASP A 276 -29.84 26.71 -21.39
CA ASP A 276 -28.63 25.93 -21.74
C ASP A 276 -28.45 24.68 -20.85
N TRP A 277 -29.07 24.67 -19.67
CA TRP A 277 -28.98 23.59 -18.67
C TRP A 277 -29.62 22.24 -19.04
N PRO A 278 -30.64 22.15 -19.91
CA PRO A 278 -31.17 20.86 -20.36
C PRO A 278 -30.10 19.95 -20.99
N SER A 279 -29.05 20.54 -21.59
CA SER A 279 -27.91 19.81 -22.17
C SER A 279 -27.06 19.05 -21.13
N LEU A 280 -27.10 19.47 -19.86
CA LEU A 280 -26.42 18.82 -18.73
C LEU A 280 -27.29 17.74 -18.05
N GLY A 281 -28.57 17.62 -18.43
CA GLY A 281 -29.51 16.63 -17.89
C GLY A 281 -29.63 16.65 -16.36
N GLU A 282 -29.72 15.48 -15.73
CA GLU A 282 -29.79 15.32 -14.27
C GLU A 282 -28.50 15.79 -13.56
N ALA A 283 -27.37 15.87 -14.27
CA ALA A 283 -26.10 16.34 -13.70
C ALA A 283 -26.10 17.86 -13.45
N ALA A 284 -27.08 18.61 -13.98
CA ALA A 284 -27.17 20.07 -13.84
C ALA A 284 -27.55 20.54 -12.43
N GLU A 285 -28.24 19.71 -11.64
CA GLU A 285 -28.82 20.12 -10.35
C GLU A 285 -27.77 20.66 -9.34
N PRO A 286 -26.64 19.99 -9.08
CA PRO A 286 -25.59 20.49 -8.18
C PRO A 286 -25.10 21.89 -8.55
N LEU A 287 -24.87 22.12 -9.84
CA LEU A 287 -24.33 23.38 -10.32
C LEU A 287 -25.37 24.50 -10.27
N ARG A 288 -26.64 24.22 -10.62
CA ARG A 288 -27.74 25.18 -10.44
C ARG A 288 -27.92 25.60 -8.99
N LYS A 289 -27.79 24.64 -8.05
CA LYS A 289 -27.83 24.91 -6.61
C LYS A 289 -26.63 25.76 -6.17
N ALA A 290 -25.43 25.46 -6.65
CA ALA A 290 -24.24 26.26 -6.35
C ALA A 290 -24.34 27.70 -6.90
N VAL A 291 -24.84 27.89 -8.13
CA VAL A 291 -25.09 29.24 -8.68
C VAL A 291 -26.10 30.00 -7.82
N ALA A 292 -27.23 29.37 -7.47
CA ALA A 292 -28.26 30.00 -6.64
C ALA A 292 -27.79 30.39 -5.24
N LEU A 293 -26.80 29.67 -4.68
CA LEU A 293 -26.28 29.92 -3.33
C LEU A 293 -25.02 30.79 -3.27
N ARG A 294 -24.22 30.86 -4.34
CA ARG A 294 -22.85 31.41 -4.29
C ARG A 294 -22.55 32.50 -5.30
N SER A 295 -23.31 32.61 -6.40
CA SER A 295 -23.11 33.67 -7.38
C SER A 295 -23.85 34.94 -6.93
N GLN A 296 -23.18 36.09 -7.00
CA GLN A 296 -23.80 37.38 -6.65
C GLN A 296 -24.50 38.02 -7.86
N ARG A 297 -24.13 37.59 -9.08
CA ARG A 297 -24.56 38.22 -10.33
C ARG A 297 -25.58 37.41 -11.13
N PHE A 298 -25.45 36.09 -11.13
CA PHE A 298 -26.32 35.18 -11.88
C PHE A 298 -27.39 34.57 -10.96
N GLN A 299 -28.63 34.59 -11.42
CA GLN A 299 -29.76 33.94 -10.77
C GLN A 299 -30.25 32.80 -11.65
N THR A 300 -30.65 31.67 -11.05
CA THR A 300 -31.28 30.54 -11.74
C THR A 300 -32.72 30.39 -11.30
N SER A 301 -33.59 29.80 -12.13
CA SER A 301 -34.95 29.41 -11.72
C SER A 301 -35.00 28.28 -10.69
N TYR A 302 -33.84 27.69 -10.34
CA TYR A 302 -33.73 26.65 -9.33
C TYR A 302 -34.08 27.21 -7.94
N ARG A 303 -35.21 26.74 -7.40
CA ARG A 303 -35.58 27.02 -6.01
C ARG A 303 -34.90 26.01 -5.10
N VAL A 304 -34.07 26.51 -4.18
CA VAL A 304 -33.45 25.72 -3.10
C VAL A 304 -34.57 25.25 -2.16
N THR A 305 -35.08 24.04 -2.38
CA THR A 305 -36.24 23.48 -1.65
C THR A 305 -35.92 23.10 -0.21
N ASP A 306 -34.64 22.92 0.12
CA ASP A 306 -34.15 22.73 1.47
C ASP A 306 -33.92 24.05 2.23
N GLY A 307 -34.32 25.19 1.67
CA GLY A 307 -34.14 26.54 2.24
C GLY A 307 -34.98 26.90 3.48
N SER A 308 -35.39 25.92 4.28
CA SER A 308 -35.88 26.14 5.65
C SER A 308 -34.71 26.62 6.53
N PRO A 309 -34.91 27.42 7.62
CA PRO A 309 -33.81 27.76 8.52
C PRO A 309 -33.05 26.51 8.99
N VAL A 310 -33.76 25.38 9.14
CA VAL A 310 -33.19 24.06 9.43
C VAL A 310 -33.40 23.12 8.24
N LEU A 311 -32.32 22.50 7.74
CA LEU A 311 -32.38 21.46 6.71
C LEU A 311 -33.12 20.22 7.18
N ALA A 312 -33.94 19.64 6.30
CA ALA A 312 -34.60 18.35 6.57
C ALA A 312 -33.58 17.19 6.49
N PRO A 313 -33.77 16.10 7.25
CA PRO A 313 -32.98 14.88 7.11
C PRO A 313 -32.95 14.38 5.66
N GLY A 314 -31.76 14.04 5.15
CA GLY A 314 -31.52 13.63 3.77
C GLY A 314 -31.19 14.77 2.80
N SER A 315 -31.25 16.03 3.23
CA SER A 315 -30.90 17.19 2.39
C SER A 315 -29.45 17.10 1.90
N VAL A 316 -29.23 17.29 0.59
CA VAL A 316 -27.89 17.21 -0.02
C VAL A 316 -27.16 18.54 0.17
N VAL A 317 -26.05 18.49 0.89
CA VAL A 317 -25.26 19.67 1.30
C VAL A 317 -23.95 19.82 0.51
N GLY A 318 -23.51 18.75 -0.14
CA GLY A 318 -22.31 18.74 -0.97
C GLY A 318 -22.18 17.44 -1.76
N ARG A 319 -21.05 17.31 -2.46
CA ARG A 319 -20.73 16.13 -3.26
C ARG A 319 -19.22 15.86 -3.24
N PHE A 320 -18.87 14.59 -3.07
CA PHE A 320 -17.51 14.08 -3.19
C PHE A 320 -17.29 13.55 -4.62
N TYR A 321 -16.12 13.81 -5.19
CA TYR A 321 -15.69 13.30 -6.49
C TYR A 321 -14.40 12.49 -6.30
N SER A 322 -14.41 11.24 -6.75
CA SER A 322 -13.26 10.34 -6.74
C SER A 322 -12.33 10.62 -7.93
N SER A 323 -11.09 10.12 -7.89
CA SER A 323 -10.11 10.28 -8.99
C SER A 323 -10.54 9.59 -10.30
N ASP A 324 -11.42 8.59 -10.23
CA ASP A 324 -12.02 7.92 -11.39
C ASP A 324 -13.20 8.69 -12.03
N GLY A 325 -13.53 9.88 -11.51
CA GLY A 325 -14.63 10.72 -11.96
C GLY A 325 -16.01 10.33 -11.41
N SER A 326 -16.11 9.27 -10.59
CA SER A 326 -17.34 8.94 -9.86
C SER A 326 -17.64 9.99 -8.79
N SER A 327 -18.93 10.14 -8.41
CA SER A 327 -19.32 11.12 -7.39
C SER A 327 -20.37 10.59 -6.42
N VAL A 328 -20.27 11.03 -5.16
CA VAL A 328 -21.13 10.60 -4.05
C VAL A 328 -21.75 11.82 -3.37
N GLN A 329 -23.07 11.80 -3.15
CA GLN A 329 -23.78 12.87 -2.43
C GLN A 329 -23.44 12.85 -0.94
N VAL A 330 -23.24 14.04 -0.37
CA VAL A 330 -23.15 14.25 1.08
C VAL A 330 -24.50 14.74 1.58
N ARG A 331 -25.10 14.02 2.54
CA ARG A 331 -26.44 14.31 3.07
C ARG A 331 -26.38 14.67 4.55
N ALA A 332 -27.09 15.72 4.94
CA ALA A 332 -27.31 16.03 6.35
C ALA A 332 -28.37 15.07 6.93
N LEU A 333 -28.12 14.52 8.12
CA LEU A 333 -28.97 13.53 8.77
C LEU A 333 -29.68 14.10 10.00
N LEU A 334 -28.92 14.48 11.02
CA LEU A 334 -29.45 14.96 12.29
C LEU A 334 -28.86 16.32 12.63
N LEU A 335 -29.70 17.28 13.01
CA LEU A 335 -29.25 18.55 13.60
C LEU A 335 -28.66 18.28 15.00
N LEU A 336 -27.39 18.62 15.19
CA LEU A 336 -26.65 18.45 16.44
C LEU A 336 -26.66 19.72 17.29
N THR A 337 -26.56 20.88 16.65
CA THR A 337 -26.51 22.17 17.35
C THR A 337 -26.91 23.34 16.45
N GLU A 338 -27.34 24.42 17.07
CA GLU A 338 -27.60 25.71 16.46
C GLU A 338 -27.00 26.78 17.36
N GLU A 339 -26.13 27.63 16.81
CA GLU A 339 -25.34 28.59 17.56
C GLU A 339 -25.23 29.92 16.82
N THR A 340 -24.95 30.99 17.56
CA THR A 340 -24.87 32.35 17.02
C THR A 340 -23.54 32.68 16.33
N SER A 341 -22.56 31.77 16.41
CA SER A 341 -21.23 31.93 15.80
C SER A 341 -20.66 30.58 15.37
N LEU A 342 -19.78 30.60 14.37
CA LEU A 342 -19.14 29.41 13.84
C LEU A 342 -18.30 28.72 14.92
N GLU A 343 -17.59 29.49 15.74
CA GLU A 343 -16.69 28.97 16.76
C GLU A 343 -17.44 28.19 17.84
N ARG A 344 -18.62 28.68 18.24
CA ARG A 344 -19.49 27.98 19.20
C ARG A 344 -20.10 26.71 18.58
N ALA A 345 -20.57 26.80 17.34
CA ALA A 345 -21.08 25.63 16.60
C ALA A 345 -20.01 24.56 16.45
N GLU A 346 -18.80 24.95 16.04
CA GLU A 346 -17.65 24.06 15.87
C GLU A 346 -17.28 23.38 17.18
N LEU A 347 -17.20 24.14 18.28
CA LEU A 347 -16.89 23.59 19.59
C LEU A 347 -17.93 22.52 20.01
N ARG A 348 -19.24 22.80 19.88
CA ARG A 348 -20.27 21.81 20.23
C ARG A 348 -20.27 20.59 19.30
N VAL A 349 -20.08 20.78 18.00
CA VAL A 349 -20.10 19.68 17.02
C VAL A 349 -18.89 18.75 17.14
N ARG A 350 -17.69 19.30 17.39
CA ARG A 350 -16.47 18.50 17.63
C ARG A 350 -16.62 17.58 18.84
N ASN A 351 -17.26 18.10 19.89
CA ASN A 351 -17.50 17.42 21.17
C ASN A 351 -18.82 16.64 21.22
N ALA A 352 -19.56 16.51 20.11
CA ALA A 352 -20.76 15.69 20.02
C ALA A 352 -20.45 14.18 19.85
N PRO A 353 -21.35 13.26 20.24
CA PRO A 353 -21.15 11.81 20.12
C PRO A 353 -20.67 11.39 18.73
N ARG A 354 -19.69 10.48 18.71
CA ARG A 354 -19.01 10.04 17.48
C ARG A 354 -19.74 8.90 16.76
N GLY A 355 -19.48 8.81 15.46
CA GLY A 355 -19.93 7.70 14.60
C GLY A 355 -20.17 8.07 13.14
N THR A 356 -20.26 9.37 12.82
CA THR A 356 -20.47 9.85 11.45
C THR A 356 -19.70 11.15 11.17
N PRO A 357 -19.41 11.44 9.88
CA PRO A 357 -18.95 12.76 9.45
C PRO A 357 -19.91 13.86 9.92
N ARG A 358 -19.39 15.06 10.19
CA ARG A 358 -20.18 16.18 10.69
C ARG A 358 -19.94 17.42 9.84
N VAL A 359 -20.99 18.16 9.53
CA VAL A 359 -20.92 19.37 8.72
C VAL A 359 -21.51 20.55 9.47
N ILE A 360 -20.90 21.72 9.34
CA ILE A 360 -21.42 22.97 9.90
C ILE A 360 -21.76 23.89 8.74
N LEU A 361 -22.99 24.42 8.75
CA LEU A 361 -23.55 25.22 7.68
C LEU A 361 -24.02 26.57 8.24
N PRO A 362 -23.73 27.69 7.55
CA PRO A 362 -24.35 28.96 7.89
C PRO A 362 -25.81 28.99 7.39
N GLY A 363 -26.71 29.42 8.26
CA GLY A 363 -28.10 29.70 7.96
C GLY A 363 -28.30 31.11 7.42
N LYS A 364 -29.39 31.31 6.65
CA LYS A 364 -29.78 32.63 6.13
C LYS A 364 -30.19 33.61 7.24
N ASP A 365 -30.53 33.09 8.40
CA ASP A 365 -30.90 33.82 9.62
C ASP A 365 -29.69 34.22 10.48
N GLY A 366 -28.46 33.97 10.01
CA GLY A 366 -27.22 34.31 10.72
C GLY A 366 -26.79 33.29 11.78
N LEU A 367 -27.54 32.19 11.95
CA LEU A 367 -27.20 31.11 12.86
C LEU A 367 -26.36 30.04 12.16
N TRP A 368 -25.42 29.44 12.89
CA TRP A 368 -24.57 28.33 12.45
C TRP A 368 -25.14 27.02 12.96
N ARG A 369 -25.33 26.06 12.05
CA ARG A 369 -25.97 24.78 12.35
C ARG A 369 -25.04 23.62 12.07
N GLY A 370 -24.83 22.80 13.10
CA GLY A 370 -24.06 21.57 13.00
C GLY A 370 -24.96 20.38 12.74
N TYR A 371 -24.60 19.55 11.77
CA TYR A 371 -25.33 18.33 11.42
C TYR A 371 -24.40 17.12 11.44
N SER A 372 -24.93 15.95 11.80
CA SER A 372 -24.35 14.69 11.35
C SER A 372 -24.61 14.53 9.85
N ALA A 373 -23.70 13.87 9.16
CA ALA A 373 -23.75 13.70 7.71
C ALA A 373 -23.34 12.29 7.30
N GLU A 374 -23.83 11.86 6.14
CA GLU A 374 -23.44 10.61 5.50
C GLU A 374 -22.99 10.84 4.05
N PHE A 375 -22.11 9.96 3.58
CA PHE A 375 -21.77 9.83 2.17
C PHE A 375 -22.59 8.68 1.61
N ASN A 376 -23.46 8.97 0.64
CA ASN A 376 -24.38 7.97 0.08
C ASN A 376 -23.65 7.01 -0.89
N THR A 377 -22.86 6.09 -0.35
CA THR A 377 -22.05 5.11 -1.08
C THR A 377 -22.81 3.80 -1.33
N THR A 378 -22.58 3.16 -2.48
CA THR A 378 -23.05 1.79 -2.72
C THR A 378 -22.18 0.77 -1.97
N PRO A 379 -22.73 -0.35 -1.47
CA PRO A 379 -21.95 -1.39 -0.80
C PRO A 379 -20.77 -1.87 -1.68
N GLY A 380 -19.55 -1.81 -1.13
CA GLY A 380 -18.32 -2.20 -1.84
C GLY A 380 -17.63 -1.08 -2.63
N ALA A 381 -18.17 0.14 -2.66
CA ALA A 381 -17.44 1.32 -3.12
C ALA A 381 -16.44 1.77 -2.04
N SER A 382 -15.30 2.33 -2.46
CA SER A 382 -14.30 2.90 -1.56
C SER A 382 -14.93 3.98 -0.67
N GLU A 383 -14.63 3.97 0.62
CA GLU A 383 -15.12 5.00 1.54
C GLU A 383 -14.50 6.37 1.19
N PRO A 384 -15.32 7.40 0.86
CA PRO A 384 -14.82 8.69 0.39
C PRO A 384 -13.83 9.40 1.32
N LEU A 385 -13.91 9.17 2.63
CA LEU A 385 -13.04 9.80 3.61
C LEU A 385 -11.72 9.04 3.86
N GLU A 386 -11.62 7.80 3.39
CA GLU A 386 -10.41 6.98 3.48
C GLU A 386 -9.49 7.16 2.27
N SER A 387 -9.97 7.75 1.17
CA SER A 387 -9.19 8.02 -0.05
C SER A 387 -8.63 9.45 -0.06
N PRO A 388 -7.31 9.65 -0.05
CA PRO A 388 -6.70 10.99 -0.08
C PRO A 388 -6.83 11.69 -1.44
N GLU A 389 -7.27 10.99 -2.49
CA GLU A 389 -7.28 11.48 -3.87
C GLU A 389 -8.57 12.20 -4.26
N GLY A 390 -9.66 12.02 -3.50
CA GLY A 390 -10.96 12.59 -3.84
C GLY A 390 -11.19 14.03 -3.35
N ASN A 391 -12.13 14.72 -3.98
CA ASN A 391 -12.42 16.14 -3.77
C ASN A 391 -13.86 16.36 -3.29
N ILE A 392 -14.04 17.12 -2.22
CA ILE A 392 -15.36 17.53 -1.72
C ILE A 392 -15.67 18.96 -2.16
N TYR A 393 -16.87 19.15 -2.71
CA TYR A 393 -17.42 20.46 -3.08
C TYR A 393 -18.73 20.71 -2.33
N TRP A 394 -18.80 21.83 -1.61
CA TRP A 394 -19.95 22.20 -0.78
C TRP A 394 -20.88 23.16 -1.52
N TYR A 395 -22.20 22.96 -1.39
CA TYR A 395 -23.17 23.86 -2.01
C TYR A 395 -23.33 25.14 -1.21
N TYR A 396 -23.35 25.04 0.11
CA TYR A 396 -23.44 26.17 1.02
C TYR A 396 -22.07 26.82 1.19
N PRO A 397 -21.94 28.16 1.07
CA PRO A 397 -20.68 28.86 1.34
C PRO A 397 -20.32 28.74 2.84
N GLY A 398 -19.04 28.69 3.16
CA GLY A 398 -18.57 28.59 4.56
C GLY A 398 -18.82 27.24 5.25
N THR A 399 -19.17 26.17 4.50
CA THR A 399 -19.35 24.84 5.09
C THR A 399 -18.04 24.28 5.66
N LEU A 400 -18.07 23.90 6.94
CA LEU A 400 -16.98 23.18 7.60
C LEU A 400 -17.30 21.68 7.66
N LEU A 401 -16.32 20.83 7.38
CA LEU A 401 -16.38 19.39 7.60
C LEU A 401 -15.49 19.01 8.76
N ILE A 402 -16.04 18.21 9.68
CA ILE A 402 -15.31 17.53 10.75
C ILE A 402 -15.40 16.04 10.43
N ARG A 403 -14.29 15.42 10.02
CA ARG A 403 -14.28 13.98 9.72
C ARG A 403 -14.40 13.17 11.01
N PRO A 404 -14.84 11.90 10.93
CA PRO A 404 -14.62 10.97 12.02
C PRO A 404 -13.11 10.94 12.34
N GLY A 405 -12.73 10.96 13.61
CA GLY A 405 -11.32 10.95 13.99
C GLY A 405 -10.61 12.32 13.97
N ASP A 406 -11.14 13.35 13.30
CA ASP A 406 -10.50 14.67 13.28
C ASP A 406 -10.53 15.33 14.65
N TRP A 407 -9.36 15.45 15.27
CA TRP A 407 -9.13 16.16 16.53
C TRP A 407 -8.34 17.43 16.27
N ARG A 408 -8.61 18.49 17.03
CA ARG A 408 -7.91 19.77 16.86
C ARG A 408 -6.84 19.94 17.93
N PRO A 409 -5.57 19.55 17.67
CA PRO A 409 -4.49 19.83 18.60
C PRO A 409 -4.17 21.33 18.61
N GLY A 410 -3.77 21.86 19.77
CA GLY A 410 -3.07 23.14 19.86
C GLY A 410 -3.91 24.40 19.65
N LEU A 411 -5.01 24.58 20.37
CA LEU A 411 -5.63 25.91 20.55
C LEU A 411 -5.51 26.45 21.99
N GLY A 412 -4.93 25.67 22.91
CA GLY A 412 -4.97 25.93 24.35
C GLY A 412 -6.40 26.01 24.91
N ALA A 413 -6.53 26.20 26.22
CA ALA A 413 -7.82 26.44 26.86
C ALA A 413 -8.53 27.71 26.32
N GLY A 414 -7.73 28.66 25.81
CA GLY A 414 -8.14 29.97 25.30
C GLY A 414 -8.72 30.86 26.40
N THR A 415 -8.22 32.10 26.51
CA THR A 415 -8.87 33.15 27.31
C THR A 415 -9.97 33.81 26.45
N GLY A 416 -11.20 33.95 26.96
CA GLY A 416 -12.30 34.65 26.25
C GLY A 416 -13.68 33.97 26.32
N GLY A 417 -14.61 34.44 25.47
CA GLY A 417 -16.04 34.08 25.52
C GLY A 417 -16.41 32.60 25.26
N LEU A 418 -15.47 31.77 24.81
CA LEU A 418 -15.66 30.32 24.64
C LEU A 418 -15.24 29.49 25.86
N ALA A 419 -14.49 30.05 26.80
CA ALA A 419 -13.98 29.33 27.97
C ALA A 419 -15.12 28.76 28.83
N ALA A 420 -16.19 29.53 29.02
CA ALA A 420 -17.38 29.09 29.74
C ALA A 420 -18.04 27.87 29.05
N LEU A 421 -18.15 27.89 27.71
CA LEU A 421 -18.73 26.79 26.93
C LEU A 421 -17.84 25.54 26.99
N ARG A 422 -16.52 25.68 26.94
CA ARG A 422 -15.60 24.54 27.10
C ARG A 422 -15.75 23.90 28.48
N ARG A 423 -15.81 24.71 29.54
CA ARG A 423 -16.02 24.22 30.91
C ARG A 423 -17.40 23.56 31.07
N GLU A 424 -18.45 24.12 30.47
CA GLU A 424 -19.80 23.52 30.43
C GLU A 424 -19.78 22.12 29.78
N LEU A 425 -19.15 21.99 28.61
CA LEU A 425 -19.03 20.72 27.90
C LEU A 425 -18.26 19.68 28.73
N LEU A 426 -17.13 20.08 29.32
CA LEU A 426 -16.33 19.21 30.19
C LEU A 426 -17.13 18.72 31.40
N GLN A 427 -17.74 19.64 32.15
CA GLN A 427 -18.48 19.29 33.36
C GLN A 427 -19.71 18.43 33.06
N THR A 428 -20.39 18.69 31.94
CA THR A 428 -21.50 17.84 31.48
C THR A 428 -21.02 16.43 31.18
N ALA A 429 -19.89 16.27 30.48
CA ALA A 429 -19.34 14.96 30.17
C ALA A 429 -18.85 14.20 31.42
N LEU A 430 -18.15 14.88 32.32
CA LEU A 430 -17.70 14.29 33.60
C LEU A 430 -18.87 13.87 34.48
N ALA A 431 -19.95 14.66 34.53
CA ALA A 431 -21.13 14.35 35.35
C ALA A 431 -21.99 13.21 34.79
N THR A 432 -21.95 12.97 33.48
CA THR A 432 -22.80 11.97 32.80
C THR A 432 -22.09 10.66 32.51
N ALA A 433 -20.76 10.68 32.38
CA ALA A 433 -20.00 9.50 32.07
C ALA A 433 -19.87 8.57 33.28
N THR A 434 -20.01 7.28 33.01
CA THR A 434 -19.80 6.20 33.99
C THR A 434 -18.93 5.12 33.36
N PRO A 435 -18.33 4.20 34.15
CA PRO A 435 -17.57 3.10 33.57
C PRO A 435 -18.36 2.28 32.54
N GLN A 436 -19.68 2.11 32.73
CA GLN A 436 -20.56 1.38 31.82
C GLN A 436 -21.02 2.21 30.62
N ALA A 437 -20.99 3.54 30.72
CA ALA A 437 -21.38 4.47 29.66
C ALA A 437 -20.39 5.64 29.53
N PRO A 438 -19.17 5.39 29.00
CA PRO A 438 -18.13 6.41 28.90
C PRO A 438 -18.25 7.31 27.66
N GLN A 439 -19.26 7.09 26.80
CA GLN A 439 -19.45 7.78 25.52
C GLN A 439 -19.34 9.31 25.62
N PRO A 440 -19.87 10.00 26.66
CA PRO A 440 -19.73 11.46 26.77
C PRO A 440 -18.28 11.94 26.82
N LEU A 441 -17.39 11.18 27.47
CA LEU A 441 -15.96 11.51 27.53
C LEU A 441 -15.24 11.25 26.21
N LEU A 442 -15.61 10.17 25.51
CA LEU A 442 -14.95 9.77 24.26
C LEU A 442 -15.03 10.84 23.18
N ALA A 443 -16.11 11.63 23.19
CA ALA A 443 -16.35 12.70 22.23
C ALA A 443 -15.51 13.96 22.46
N LEU A 444 -14.94 14.17 23.66
CA LEU A 444 -14.32 15.44 24.05
C LEU A 444 -13.02 15.73 23.29
N ASP A 445 -12.89 16.84 22.57
CA ASP A 445 -11.67 17.23 21.82
C ASP A 445 -10.55 17.77 22.75
N HIS A 446 -9.33 17.93 22.23
CA HIS A 446 -8.15 18.34 23.01
C HIS A 446 -8.33 19.65 23.76
N ASP A 447 -9.03 20.61 23.17
CA ASP A 447 -9.23 21.93 23.77
C ASP A 447 -10.11 21.87 25.03
N VAL A 448 -11.14 21.01 25.03
CA VAL A 448 -11.96 20.74 26.23
C VAL A 448 -11.19 19.89 27.24
N LEU A 449 -10.46 18.87 26.79
CA LEU A 449 -9.64 18.02 27.66
C LEU A 449 -8.49 18.77 28.34
N SER A 450 -8.00 19.86 27.73
CA SER A 450 -6.96 20.71 28.34
C SER A 450 -7.40 21.37 29.66
N LEU A 451 -8.71 21.48 29.91
CA LEU A 451 -9.29 22.05 31.13
C LEU A 451 -9.37 21.07 32.30
N LEU A 452 -9.06 19.79 32.07
CA LEU A 452 -9.04 18.77 33.12
C LEU A 452 -7.99 19.12 34.16
N THR A 453 -8.42 19.17 35.42
CA THR A 453 -7.50 19.19 36.58
C THR A 453 -6.77 17.85 36.73
N PRO A 454 -5.63 17.79 37.44
CA PRO A 454 -4.91 16.54 37.66
C PRO A 454 -5.79 15.39 38.20
N ASP A 455 -6.73 15.69 39.09
CA ASP A 455 -7.63 14.68 39.66
C ASP A 455 -8.75 14.26 38.68
N GLU A 456 -9.29 15.20 37.89
CA GLU A 456 -10.25 14.85 36.83
C GLU A 456 -9.60 14.00 35.74
N ARG A 457 -8.32 14.25 35.39
CA ARG A 457 -7.56 13.40 34.44
C ARG A 457 -7.52 11.96 34.92
N LEU A 458 -7.20 11.73 36.19
CA LEU A 458 -7.21 10.39 36.77
C LEU A 458 -8.62 9.79 36.78
N GLY A 459 -9.64 10.59 37.11
CA GLY A 459 -11.04 10.15 37.05
C GLY A 459 -11.43 9.66 35.65
N VAL A 460 -10.93 10.28 34.58
CA VAL A 460 -11.12 9.79 33.20
C VAL A 460 -10.40 8.47 32.97
N PHE A 461 -9.14 8.35 33.40
CA PHE A 461 -8.39 7.09 33.32
C PHE A 461 -9.11 5.96 34.07
N ASP A 462 -9.54 6.19 35.30
CA ASP A 462 -10.24 5.21 36.13
C ASP A 462 -11.58 4.83 35.52
N THR A 463 -12.34 5.78 34.98
CA THR A 463 -13.63 5.50 34.31
C THR A 463 -13.45 4.52 33.14
N LEU A 464 -12.43 4.72 32.30
CA LEU A 464 -12.17 3.84 31.14
C LEU A 464 -11.54 2.50 31.55
N LEU A 465 -10.64 2.52 32.54
CA LEU A 465 -9.91 1.33 32.99
C LEU A 465 -10.73 0.41 33.91
N THR A 466 -11.80 0.91 34.51
CA THR A 466 -12.73 0.10 35.33
C THR A 466 -13.95 -0.40 34.54
N GLY A 467 -14.24 0.22 33.39
CA GLY A 467 -15.36 -0.12 32.52
C GLY A 467 -15.02 -1.17 31.45
N PRO A 468 -16.03 -1.67 30.71
CA PRO A 468 -15.81 -2.57 29.58
C PRO A 468 -15.27 -1.86 28.32
N ALA A 469 -15.01 -0.54 28.38
CA ALA A 469 -14.65 0.27 27.21
C ALA A 469 -13.44 -0.29 26.45
N LEU A 470 -12.41 -0.76 27.17
CA LEU A 470 -11.18 -1.31 26.59
C LEU A 470 -11.33 -2.74 26.05
N ILE A 471 -12.48 -3.38 26.25
CA ILE A 471 -12.78 -4.76 25.81
C ILE A 471 -14.05 -4.84 24.94
N SER A 472 -14.73 -3.73 24.66
CA SER A 472 -15.92 -3.66 23.80
C SER A 472 -15.58 -3.14 22.39
N ASP A 473 -16.61 -2.90 21.59
CA ASP A 473 -16.56 -2.17 20.32
C ASP A 473 -16.04 -0.72 20.44
N MET A 474 -15.94 -0.18 21.66
CA MET A 474 -15.49 1.19 21.96
C MET A 474 -13.98 1.27 22.28
N ARG A 475 -13.25 0.15 22.18
CA ARG A 475 -11.85 0.04 22.61
C ARG A 475 -10.91 1.04 21.93
N GLU A 476 -11.13 1.32 20.65
CA GLU A 476 -10.30 2.23 19.86
C GLU A 476 -10.53 3.69 20.29
N ASP A 477 -11.78 4.09 20.44
CA ASP A 477 -12.15 5.42 20.93
C ASP A 477 -11.65 5.65 22.37
N ALA A 478 -11.67 4.61 23.22
CA ALA A 478 -11.16 4.67 24.59
C ALA A 478 -9.64 4.93 24.62
N VAL A 479 -8.85 4.21 23.81
CA VAL A 479 -7.40 4.45 23.72
C VAL A 479 -7.10 5.83 23.10
N HIS A 480 -7.89 6.26 22.10
CA HIS A 480 -7.78 7.61 21.57
C HIS A 480 -8.08 8.67 22.62
N LEU A 481 -9.09 8.49 23.47
CA LEU A 481 -9.35 9.42 24.58
C LEU A 481 -8.15 9.50 25.53
N LEU A 482 -7.61 8.37 25.97
CA LEU A 482 -6.44 8.37 26.87
C LEU A 482 -5.23 9.07 26.25
N THR A 483 -4.99 8.82 24.96
CA THR A 483 -3.92 9.49 24.20
C THR A 483 -4.11 11.00 24.21
N ARG A 484 -5.33 11.47 23.98
CA ARG A 484 -5.65 12.89 23.94
C ARG A 484 -5.62 13.54 25.32
N VAL A 485 -6.03 12.83 26.36
CA VAL A 485 -5.87 13.27 27.75
C VAL A 485 -4.38 13.51 28.03
N LEU A 486 -3.49 12.56 27.72
CA LEU A 486 -2.05 12.73 27.91
C LEU A 486 -1.48 13.90 27.11
N LEU A 487 -1.79 13.98 25.81
CA LEU A 487 -1.30 15.07 24.96
C LEU A 487 -1.83 16.45 25.41
N SER A 488 -3.03 16.50 26.00
CA SER A 488 -3.62 17.71 26.56
C SER A 488 -3.16 18.04 27.99
N THR A 489 -2.34 17.20 28.62
CA THR A 489 -1.79 17.45 29.96
C THR A 489 -0.68 18.49 29.86
N PRO A 490 -0.70 19.58 30.64
CA PRO A 490 0.43 20.51 30.72
C PRO A 490 1.71 19.78 31.14
N ASP A 491 2.87 20.20 30.62
CA ASP A 491 4.13 19.46 30.84
C ASP A 491 4.52 19.41 32.33
N GLY A 492 4.29 20.49 33.09
CA GLY A 492 4.47 20.49 34.55
C GLY A 492 3.49 19.59 35.33
N GLU A 493 2.34 19.23 34.75
CA GLU A 493 1.35 18.34 35.36
C GLU A 493 1.55 16.86 34.98
N PHE A 494 2.39 16.58 33.98
CA PHE A 494 2.64 15.21 33.53
C PHE A 494 3.40 14.35 34.57
N PRO A 495 4.48 14.83 35.24
CA PRO A 495 5.16 14.02 36.25
C PRO A 495 4.24 13.57 37.40
N PRO A 496 3.39 14.44 38.01
CA PRO A 496 2.40 13.99 39.00
C PRO A 496 1.37 13.00 38.45
N LEU A 497 0.96 13.13 37.19
CA LEU A 497 0.01 12.20 36.57
C LEU A 497 0.65 10.82 36.35
N GLU A 498 1.85 10.79 35.76
CA GLU A 498 2.64 9.56 35.54
C GLU A 498 2.87 8.83 36.87
N ARG A 499 3.27 9.58 37.91
CA ARG A 499 3.50 9.14 39.28
C ARG A 499 2.30 8.38 39.86
N LYS A 500 1.10 8.90 39.61
CA LYS A 500 -0.16 8.29 40.03
C LYS A 500 -0.54 7.09 39.15
N LEU A 501 -0.34 7.15 37.84
CA LEU A 501 -0.60 6.04 36.91
C LEU A 501 0.28 4.80 37.20
N THR A 502 1.55 5.02 37.59
CA THR A 502 2.49 3.94 37.93
C THR A 502 2.30 3.38 39.34
N SER A 503 1.58 4.07 40.22
CA SER A 503 1.32 3.64 41.60
C SER A 503 -0.09 3.07 41.83
N SER A 504 -1.07 3.44 41.00
CA SER A 504 -2.48 3.03 41.12
C SER A 504 -2.83 1.68 40.48
N GLY A 505 -1.90 1.07 39.74
CA GLY A 505 -2.18 -0.14 38.94
C GLY A 505 -2.91 0.14 37.63
N ALA A 506 -3.14 1.41 37.28
CA ALA A 506 -3.69 1.82 35.99
C ALA A 506 -2.84 1.31 34.82
N LEU A 507 -1.51 1.34 34.97
CA LEU A 507 -0.57 0.84 33.98
C LEU A 507 -0.74 -0.67 33.71
N GLU A 508 -0.95 -1.48 34.74
CA GLU A 508 -1.14 -2.94 34.62
C GLU A 508 -2.38 -3.25 33.76
N LYS A 509 -3.47 -2.49 33.98
CA LYS A 509 -4.71 -2.59 33.20
C LYS A 509 -4.53 -2.13 31.76
N LEU A 510 -3.75 -1.08 31.51
CA LEU A 510 -3.44 -0.57 30.17
C LEU A 510 -2.68 -1.62 29.34
N LEU A 511 -1.64 -2.20 29.93
CA LEU A 511 -0.84 -3.24 29.28
C LEU A 511 -1.67 -4.50 28.99
N GLY A 512 -2.55 -4.89 29.91
CA GLY A 512 -3.44 -6.07 29.75
C GLY A 512 -4.64 -5.89 28.80
N SER A 513 -4.92 -4.69 28.29
CA SER A 513 -6.05 -4.45 27.38
C SER A 513 -5.82 -5.04 25.98
N SER A 514 -6.88 -5.41 25.25
CA SER A 514 -6.79 -6.13 23.95
C SER A 514 -6.94 -5.25 22.71
N ALA A 515 -6.74 -3.92 22.82
CA ALA A 515 -6.83 -2.98 21.71
C ALA A 515 -5.48 -2.88 20.94
N PRO A 516 -5.31 -3.45 19.74
CA PRO A 516 -4.00 -3.57 19.09
C PRO A 516 -3.51 -2.28 18.42
N ASP A 517 -4.40 -1.58 17.71
CA ASP A 517 -3.97 -0.66 16.63
C ASP A 517 -3.63 0.76 17.11
N ASN A 518 -4.12 1.17 18.29
CA ASN A 518 -3.95 2.55 18.80
C ASN A 518 -3.09 2.67 20.07
N LYS A 519 -2.60 1.55 20.62
CA LYS A 519 -1.72 1.57 21.81
C LYS A 519 -0.37 2.21 21.53
N LEU A 520 0.13 2.07 20.30
CA LEU A 520 1.37 2.72 19.88
C LEU A 520 1.24 4.25 19.99
N SER A 521 0.12 4.83 19.54
CA SER A 521 -0.12 6.27 19.65
C SER A 521 -0.15 6.74 21.10
N LEU A 522 -0.69 5.93 22.02
CA LEU A 522 -0.64 6.20 23.46
C LEU A 522 0.80 6.18 23.99
N GLY A 523 1.60 5.20 23.57
CA GLY A 523 3.03 5.10 23.91
C GLY A 523 3.84 6.29 23.40
N GLN A 524 3.61 6.71 22.16
CA GLN A 524 4.21 7.90 21.57
C GLN A 524 3.83 9.17 22.34
N ALA A 525 2.57 9.30 22.77
CA ALA A 525 2.15 10.41 23.62
C ALA A 525 2.89 10.43 24.97
N PHE A 526 3.13 9.26 25.57
CA PHE A 526 3.97 9.12 26.76
C PHE A 526 5.41 9.58 26.49
N THR A 527 6.04 9.11 25.41
CA THR A 527 7.39 9.50 25.01
C THR A 527 7.48 11.01 24.77
N GLN A 528 6.52 11.59 24.05
CA GLN A 528 6.46 13.03 23.78
C GLN A 528 6.33 13.85 25.07
N LYS A 529 5.47 13.43 26.01
CA LYS A 529 5.33 14.12 27.30
C LYS A 529 6.54 13.91 28.20
N ALA A 530 7.18 12.76 28.16
CA ALA A 530 8.44 12.54 28.87
C ALA A 530 9.53 13.48 28.38
N LEU A 531 9.68 13.62 27.05
CA LEU A 531 10.60 14.56 26.40
C LEU A 531 10.37 16.01 26.81
N ALA A 532 9.11 16.42 26.96
CA ALA A 532 8.76 17.79 27.34
C ALA A 532 8.90 18.07 28.85
N SER A 533 8.82 17.04 29.70
CA SER A 533 8.67 17.21 31.16
C SER A 533 9.89 16.80 31.98
N PHE A 534 10.82 16.03 31.41
CA PHE A 534 12.02 15.57 32.10
C PHE A 534 13.29 15.94 31.32
N PRO A 535 14.39 16.33 32.00
CA PRO A 535 15.69 16.42 31.36
C PRO A 535 16.13 15.01 30.95
N LEU A 536 16.14 14.74 29.65
CA LEU A 536 16.51 13.44 29.12
C LEU A 536 17.97 13.49 28.66
N THR A 537 18.85 12.87 29.43
CA THR A 537 20.22 12.59 29.01
C THR A 537 20.25 11.33 28.15
N LEU A 538 20.69 11.49 26.91
CA LEU A 538 20.96 10.39 25.99
C LEU A 538 22.39 9.90 26.26
N ASP A 539 22.50 8.74 26.91
CA ASP A 539 23.76 7.99 26.88
C ASP A 539 24.14 7.65 25.42
N VAL A 540 25.39 7.24 25.19
CA VAL A 540 25.82 6.72 23.88
C VAL A 540 24.80 5.66 23.42
N LEU A 541 24.32 5.75 22.17
CA LEU A 541 23.27 4.85 21.64
C LEU A 541 23.58 3.35 21.81
N GLU A 542 24.87 3.01 21.95
CA GLU A 542 25.38 1.65 22.17
C GLU A 542 25.22 1.16 23.62
N SER A 543 25.14 2.06 24.61
CA SER A 543 24.95 1.70 26.02
C SER A 543 23.49 1.62 26.44
N LEU A 544 22.55 2.03 25.58
CA LEU A 544 21.12 1.88 25.84
C LEU A 544 20.69 0.40 25.79
N PRO A 545 19.73 -0.03 26.61
CA PRO A 545 19.14 -1.36 26.50
C PRO A 545 18.58 -1.60 25.09
N GLY A 546 19.08 -2.63 24.41
CA GLY A 546 18.71 -3.00 23.04
C GLY A 546 17.70 -4.14 22.99
N PHE A 547 16.68 -4.00 22.15
CA PHE A 547 15.66 -5.02 21.91
C PHE A 547 15.36 -5.21 20.42
N HIS A 548 14.86 -6.38 20.03
CA HIS A 548 14.49 -6.70 18.66
C HIS A 548 13.00 -7.05 18.56
N LEU A 549 12.35 -6.59 17.50
CA LEU A 549 10.95 -6.89 17.17
C LEU A 549 10.80 -7.19 15.68
N GLY A 550 9.79 -7.96 15.31
CA GLY A 550 9.47 -8.22 13.90
C GLY A 550 10.12 -9.49 13.34
N ARG A 551 10.09 -9.64 12.01
CA ARG A 551 10.46 -10.89 11.33
C ARG A 551 11.72 -10.75 10.49
N GLU A 552 12.65 -11.68 10.70
CA GLU A 552 13.87 -11.86 9.91
C GLU A 552 13.89 -13.28 9.34
N GLY A 553 13.56 -13.44 8.06
CA GLY A 553 13.48 -14.77 7.43
C GLY A 553 12.41 -15.66 8.07
N GLU A 554 12.82 -16.79 8.65
CA GLU A 554 11.93 -17.73 9.37
C GLU A 554 11.90 -17.52 10.90
N THR A 555 12.65 -16.52 11.38
CA THR A 555 12.74 -16.16 12.79
C THR A 555 11.88 -14.95 13.08
N THR A 556 11.05 -15.06 14.12
CA THR A 556 10.27 -13.94 14.63
C THR A 556 10.80 -13.53 16.00
N HIS A 557 11.10 -12.24 16.13
CA HIS A 557 11.54 -11.62 17.38
C HIS A 557 10.34 -10.98 18.08
N LEU A 558 10.08 -11.46 19.29
CA LEU A 558 8.99 -10.99 20.16
C LEU A 558 9.54 -10.52 21.50
N LEU A 559 8.71 -9.75 22.21
CA LEU A 559 9.01 -9.31 23.57
C LEU A 559 7.82 -9.62 24.48
N ASN A 560 8.05 -10.49 25.46
CA ASN A 560 7.14 -10.60 26.60
C ASN A 560 7.42 -9.43 27.54
N VAL A 561 6.35 -8.79 28.04
CA VAL A 561 6.46 -7.63 28.95
C VAL A 561 5.95 -7.94 30.36
N PRO A 562 6.71 -8.70 31.17
CA PRO A 562 6.43 -8.78 32.60
C PRO A 562 6.51 -7.40 33.25
N HIS A 563 5.65 -7.15 34.24
CA HIS A 563 5.69 -5.95 35.06
C HIS A 563 5.60 -6.32 36.54
N GLY A 564 6.04 -5.43 37.41
CA GLY A 564 5.95 -5.63 38.85
C GLY A 564 6.33 -4.39 39.63
N ARG A 565 5.99 -4.34 40.91
CA ARG A 565 6.36 -3.21 41.77
C ARG A 565 7.75 -3.42 42.37
N VAL A 566 8.62 -2.44 42.17
CA VAL A 566 9.97 -2.40 42.77
C VAL A 566 10.05 -1.26 43.78
N SER A 567 10.86 -1.46 44.81
CA SER A 567 11.16 -0.39 45.77
C SER A 567 12.09 0.63 45.13
N THR A 568 11.79 1.91 45.32
CA THR A 568 12.65 3.05 44.96
C THR A 568 12.70 4.02 46.14
N VAL A 569 13.56 5.02 46.10
CA VAL A 569 13.64 6.09 47.11
C VAL A 569 13.34 7.42 46.45
N LEU A 570 12.36 8.15 46.98
CA LEU A 570 12.17 9.55 46.64
C LEU A 570 13.26 10.33 47.38
N VAL A 571 14.08 11.08 46.64
CA VAL A 571 15.12 11.96 47.18
C VAL A 571 14.66 13.41 47.08
N ALA A 572 15.25 14.30 47.88
CA ALA A 572 14.95 15.73 47.73
C ALA A 572 15.36 16.19 46.31
N PRO A 573 14.64 17.14 45.68
CA PRO A 573 14.99 17.63 44.35
C PRO A 573 16.46 18.06 44.22
N GLU A 574 17.00 18.70 45.26
CA GLU A 574 18.40 19.12 45.36
C GLU A 574 19.42 17.96 45.45
N ASP A 575 19.00 16.80 45.93
CA ASP A 575 19.83 15.59 46.04
C ASP A 575 19.77 14.72 44.77
N TRP A 576 18.95 15.09 43.79
CA TRP A 576 18.79 14.35 42.55
C TRP A 576 19.74 14.87 41.47
N GLU A 577 20.59 14.00 40.93
CA GLU A 577 21.47 14.34 39.81
C GLU A 577 20.70 14.30 38.47
N PRO A 578 20.39 15.46 37.84
CA PRO A 578 19.55 15.50 36.63
C PRO A 578 20.22 14.80 35.43
N GLN A 579 21.56 14.73 35.45
CA GLN A 579 22.38 14.12 34.41
C GLN A 579 22.17 12.60 34.30
N GLN A 580 21.64 11.95 35.35
CA GLN A 580 21.37 10.52 35.34
C GLN A 580 20.09 10.14 34.56
N GLY A 581 19.21 11.12 34.30
CA GLY A 581 17.89 10.90 33.72
C GLY A 581 16.95 10.12 34.66
N VAL A 582 15.73 9.85 34.19
CA VAL A 582 14.75 9.06 34.98
C VAL A 582 15.15 7.59 34.96
N ARG A 583 15.49 7.00 36.12
CA ARG A 583 15.84 5.57 36.28
C ARG A 583 15.30 4.99 37.58
N LEU A 584 15.08 3.68 37.63
CA LEU A 584 14.71 2.99 38.87
C LEU A 584 15.86 2.99 39.89
N GLY A 585 15.63 3.57 41.06
CA GLY A 585 16.60 3.60 42.17
C GLY A 585 16.35 4.78 43.09
N ALA A 586 16.60 5.97 42.58
CA ALA A 586 16.29 7.25 43.21
C ALA A 586 15.58 8.17 42.21
N GLU A 587 14.51 8.83 42.65
CA GLU A 587 13.74 9.78 41.84
C GLU A 587 13.51 11.05 42.66
N PRO A 588 13.44 12.24 42.05
CA PRO A 588 13.14 13.46 42.79
C PRO A 588 11.71 13.38 43.34
N ALA A 589 11.53 13.79 44.60
CA ALA A 589 10.22 13.97 45.21
C ALA A 589 9.49 15.12 44.49
N LEU A 590 8.24 14.90 44.10
CA LEU A 590 7.42 15.97 43.52
C LEU A 590 6.92 16.93 44.64
N PRO A 591 6.49 18.16 44.30
CA PRO A 591 5.95 19.09 45.29
C PRO A 591 4.84 18.44 46.14
N GLY A 592 5.07 18.38 47.46
CA GLY A 592 4.16 17.76 48.43
C GLY A 592 4.36 16.26 48.70
N GLU A 593 5.33 15.60 48.06
CA GLU A 593 5.72 14.22 48.38
C GLU A 593 6.79 14.18 49.47
N ALA A 594 6.68 13.22 50.39
CA ALA A 594 7.70 12.97 51.40
C ALA A 594 8.88 12.16 50.80
N VAL A 595 10.10 12.62 51.05
CA VAL A 595 11.34 11.89 50.79
C VAL A 595 11.33 10.56 51.55
N GLY A 596 11.76 9.47 50.91
CA GLY A 596 11.79 8.15 51.50
C GLY A 596 11.37 7.00 50.58
N PRO A 597 11.19 5.78 51.12
CA PRO A 597 10.91 4.61 50.31
C PRO A 597 9.54 4.71 49.63
N SER A 598 9.52 4.42 48.34
CA SER A 598 8.33 4.37 47.48
C SER A 598 8.31 3.08 46.67
N LYS A 599 7.17 2.79 46.04
CA LYS A 599 7.01 1.64 45.13
C LYS A 599 6.61 2.13 43.75
N ARG A 600 7.40 1.75 42.75
CA ARG A 600 7.16 2.05 41.33
C ARG A 600 6.83 0.79 40.56
N THR A 601 5.98 0.93 39.54
CA THR A 601 5.85 -0.13 38.53
C THR A 601 7.12 -0.13 37.68
N ALA A 602 7.78 -1.27 37.61
CA ALA A 602 8.88 -1.55 36.71
C ALA A 602 8.41 -2.42 35.54
N LEU A 603 8.95 -2.12 34.37
CA LEU A 603 8.79 -2.91 33.17
C LEU A 603 10.00 -3.82 32.99
N TYR A 604 9.75 -5.02 32.49
CA TYR A 604 10.79 -5.96 32.13
C TYR A 604 10.47 -6.48 30.73
N PHE A 605 11.52 -6.76 29.99
CA PHE A 605 11.43 -7.24 28.63
C PHE A 605 12.15 -8.57 28.54
N GLN A 606 11.41 -9.61 28.22
CA GLN A 606 11.95 -10.93 27.99
C GLN A 606 11.86 -11.20 26.48
N PRO A 607 12.99 -11.14 25.75
CA PRO A 607 12.99 -11.43 24.33
C PRO A 607 12.66 -12.90 24.11
N VAL A 608 11.80 -13.13 23.13
CA VAL A 608 11.40 -14.46 22.68
C VAL A 608 11.74 -14.56 21.22
N GLN A 609 12.63 -15.49 20.89
CA GLN A 609 12.92 -15.84 19.51
C GLN A 609 12.12 -17.08 19.15
N GLN A 610 11.34 -16.98 18.09
CA GLN A 610 10.55 -18.09 17.60
C GLN A 610 11.02 -18.45 16.20
N GLU A 611 11.62 -19.63 16.03
CA GLU A 611 12.06 -20.13 14.74
C GLU A 611 11.05 -21.16 14.20
N PHE A 612 10.54 -20.93 12.98
CA PHE A 612 9.53 -21.78 12.38
C PHE A 612 10.12 -22.70 11.31
N GLN A 613 10.83 -23.77 11.72
CA GLN A 613 11.35 -24.76 10.78
C GLN A 613 10.24 -25.63 10.18
N ALA A 614 10.27 -25.85 8.86
CA ALA A 614 9.23 -26.52 8.06
C ALA A 614 8.99 -28.02 8.39
N ARG A 615 9.72 -28.62 9.35
CA ARG A 615 9.66 -30.06 9.65
C ARG A 615 9.50 -30.43 11.13
N TYR A 616 9.60 -29.50 12.08
CA TYR A 616 9.47 -29.79 13.52
C TYR A 616 8.77 -28.63 14.26
N PHE A 617 8.30 -28.89 15.49
CA PHE A 617 7.67 -27.90 16.37
C PHE A 617 8.49 -26.59 16.42
N SER A 618 7.82 -25.44 16.59
CA SER A 618 8.51 -24.16 16.79
C SER A 618 9.45 -24.29 17.99
N SER A 619 10.75 -24.03 17.80
CA SER A 619 11.62 -23.73 18.92
C SER A 619 11.26 -22.34 19.43
N VAL A 620 11.12 -22.26 20.75
CA VAL A 620 10.94 -21.00 21.46
C VAL A 620 12.17 -20.85 22.32
N ASP A 621 13.08 -19.96 21.91
CA ASP A 621 14.24 -19.60 22.69
C ASP A 621 13.89 -18.34 23.49
N GLU A 622 13.59 -18.52 24.78
CA GLU A 622 13.44 -17.43 25.72
C GLU A 622 14.82 -16.94 26.14
N LEU A 623 15.16 -15.70 25.76
CA LEU A 623 16.39 -15.06 26.19
C LEU A 623 16.25 -14.50 27.61
N PRO A 624 17.38 -14.21 28.30
CA PRO A 624 17.36 -13.66 29.64
C PRO A 624 16.50 -12.39 29.73
N ARG A 625 15.63 -12.35 30.74
CA ARG A 625 14.82 -11.18 31.07
C ARG A 625 15.74 -9.98 31.34
N SER A 626 15.36 -8.81 30.82
CA SER A 626 16.05 -7.56 31.09
C SER A 626 16.06 -7.23 32.57
N ARG A 627 16.94 -6.28 32.97
CA ARG A 627 16.78 -5.59 34.25
C ARG A 627 15.43 -4.87 34.32
N ALA A 628 15.04 -4.47 35.53
CA ALA A 628 13.92 -3.58 35.74
C ALA A 628 14.19 -2.22 35.06
N LEU A 629 13.24 -1.74 34.27
CA LEU A 629 13.26 -0.43 33.61
C LEU A 629 12.10 0.44 34.11
N HIS A 630 12.37 1.72 34.38
CA HIS A 630 11.33 2.71 34.61
C HIS A 630 10.51 2.90 33.32
N PRO A 631 9.18 3.13 33.36
CA PRO A 631 8.38 3.39 32.17
C PRO A 631 8.91 4.51 31.26
N LEU A 632 9.62 5.48 31.82
CA LEU A 632 10.20 6.62 31.10
C LEU A 632 11.67 6.43 30.69
N GLU A 633 12.32 5.30 31.00
CA GLU A 633 13.71 5.05 30.58
C GLU A 633 13.79 4.85 29.05
N TRP A 634 14.87 5.36 28.43
CA TRP A 634 15.14 5.17 27.00
C TRP A 634 15.58 3.75 26.67
N VAL A 635 15.08 3.24 25.55
CA VAL A 635 15.46 1.95 24.98
C VAL A 635 15.71 2.07 23.47
N ARG A 636 16.62 1.23 22.97
CA ARG A 636 16.91 1.08 21.54
C ARG A 636 16.18 -0.15 21.01
N VAL A 637 15.43 -0.01 19.93
CA VAL A 637 14.62 -1.09 19.37
C VAL A 637 14.93 -1.26 17.89
N GLU A 638 15.35 -2.45 17.50
CA GLU A 638 15.52 -2.84 16.09
C GLU A 638 14.26 -3.56 15.61
N VAL A 639 13.56 -2.95 14.65
CA VAL A 639 12.36 -3.51 14.04
C VAL A 639 12.74 -4.14 12.70
N HIS A 640 12.63 -5.46 12.64
CA HIS A 640 12.94 -6.30 11.48
C HIS A 640 11.75 -6.40 10.51
N GLY A 641 12.06 -6.34 9.22
CA GLY A 641 11.09 -6.38 8.13
C GLY A 641 11.76 -6.13 6.78
N PRO A 642 11.01 -5.82 5.69
CA PRO A 642 11.58 -5.58 4.36
C PRO A 642 12.59 -4.42 4.32
N ARG A 643 12.49 -3.51 5.28
CA ARG A 643 13.44 -2.44 5.55
C ARG A 643 13.65 -2.37 7.07
N PRO A 644 14.72 -2.96 7.61
CA PRO A 644 15.00 -2.90 9.03
C PRO A 644 15.21 -1.45 9.47
N ARG A 645 14.70 -1.10 10.65
CA ARG A 645 14.82 0.25 11.22
C ARG A 645 15.16 0.18 12.70
N THR A 646 16.01 1.09 13.15
CA THR A 646 16.30 1.30 14.57
C THR A 646 15.49 2.48 15.07
N HIS A 647 14.79 2.28 16.17
CA HIS A 647 13.95 3.26 16.84
C HIS A 647 14.48 3.54 18.25
N LEU A 648 14.39 4.79 18.68
CA LEU A 648 14.61 5.22 20.06
C LEU A 648 13.25 5.57 20.65
N MET A 649 12.90 4.95 21.78
CA MET A 649 11.60 5.16 22.43
C MET A 649 11.70 4.94 23.95
N THR A 650 10.67 5.35 24.70
CA THR A 650 10.58 5.01 26.12
C THR A 650 10.23 3.54 26.32
N ALA A 651 10.59 2.97 27.47
CA ALA A 651 10.18 1.62 27.86
C ALA A 651 8.65 1.45 27.85
N MET A 652 7.88 2.50 28.19
CA MET A 652 6.42 2.51 28.07
C MET A 652 5.95 2.31 26.63
N GLU A 653 6.53 3.05 25.68
CA GLU A 653 6.18 2.91 24.26
C GLU A 653 6.52 1.51 23.74
N LEU A 654 7.69 0.97 24.10
CA LEU A 654 8.05 -0.41 23.77
C LEU A 654 7.08 -1.43 24.40
N ALA A 655 6.69 -1.24 25.65
CA ALA A 655 5.76 -2.13 26.33
C ALA A 655 4.38 -2.14 25.68
N LEU A 656 3.88 -0.96 25.29
CA LEU A 656 2.62 -0.82 24.57
C LEU A 656 2.71 -1.41 23.16
N LEU A 657 3.81 -1.18 22.45
CA LEU A 657 4.10 -1.78 21.13
C LEU A 657 4.18 -3.31 21.19
N ALA A 658 4.91 -3.85 22.16
CA ALA A 658 5.06 -5.29 22.36
C ALA A 658 3.77 -5.97 22.87
N SER A 659 2.88 -5.21 23.53
CA SER A 659 1.56 -5.68 23.95
C SER A 659 0.52 -5.70 22.81
N SER A 660 0.85 -5.14 21.64
CA SER A 660 0.03 -5.27 20.45
C SER A 660 0.24 -6.68 19.86
N PRO A 661 -0.83 -7.49 19.71
CA PRO A 661 -0.70 -8.76 19.02
C PRO A 661 -0.22 -8.50 17.59
N ASP A 662 0.98 -8.98 17.26
CA ASP A 662 1.52 -8.90 15.92
C ASP A 662 0.55 -9.66 14.99
N ALA A 663 -0.20 -8.92 14.17
CA ALA A 663 -1.20 -9.50 13.29
C ALA A 663 -0.57 -10.53 12.34
N SER A 664 0.71 -10.41 11.99
CA SER A 664 1.41 -11.40 11.16
C SER A 664 1.67 -12.72 11.91
N LEU A 665 1.89 -12.63 13.23
CA LEU A 665 1.96 -13.75 14.16
C LEU A 665 0.60 -14.29 14.52
N VAL A 666 -0.42 -13.45 14.67
CA VAL A 666 -1.80 -13.92 14.79
C VAL A 666 -2.23 -14.58 13.49
N TRP A 667 -1.83 -14.14 12.31
CA TRP A 667 -2.19 -14.83 11.05
C TRP A 667 -1.35 -16.07 10.78
N SER A 668 -0.07 -16.11 11.17
CA SER A 668 0.79 -17.31 11.04
C SER A 668 0.53 -18.34 12.15
N ALA A 669 0.28 -17.86 13.38
CA ALA A 669 -0.22 -18.67 14.48
C ALA A 669 -1.70 -18.98 14.31
N VAL A 670 -2.57 -18.19 13.69
CA VAL A 670 -3.93 -18.63 13.34
C VAL A 670 -3.85 -19.61 12.19
N SER A 671 -2.98 -19.46 11.19
CA SER A 671 -2.82 -20.51 10.17
C SER A 671 -2.33 -21.82 10.77
N ARG A 672 -1.43 -21.79 11.77
CA ARG A 672 -0.88 -23.00 12.42
C ARG A 672 -1.63 -23.48 13.68
N VAL A 673 -2.32 -22.62 14.43
CA VAL A 673 -3.27 -22.94 15.52
C VAL A 673 -4.58 -23.40 14.89
N SER A 674 -4.92 -22.99 13.67
CA SER A 674 -5.90 -23.72 12.85
C SER A 674 -5.40 -25.14 12.60
N GLU A 675 -4.15 -25.35 12.17
CA GLU A 675 -3.57 -26.71 12.07
C GLU A 675 -3.52 -27.46 13.43
N LEU A 676 -3.19 -26.79 14.54
CA LEU A 676 -3.01 -27.41 15.87
C LEU A 676 -4.33 -27.58 16.65
N HIS A 677 -5.33 -26.71 16.51
CA HIS A 677 -6.70 -26.93 17.02
C HIS A 677 -7.44 -27.95 16.14
N LEU A 678 -7.11 -28.06 14.85
CA LEU A 678 -7.57 -29.16 14.01
C LEU A 678 -7.00 -30.51 14.47
N VAL A 679 -5.78 -30.55 15.03
CA VAL A 679 -5.18 -31.78 15.56
C VAL A 679 -5.57 -32.03 17.04
N TYR A 680 -5.47 -31.04 17.91
CA TYR A 680 -5.68 -31.15 19.36
C TYR A 680 -7.14 -31.02 19.78
N GLY A 681 -7.95 -30.20 19.10
CA GLY A 681 -9.40 -30.12 19.29
C GLY A 681 -10.11 -31.38 18.78
N ALA A 682 -9.61 -31.98 17.69
CA ALA A 682 -10.11 -33.26 17.20
C ALA A 682 -9.66 -34.45 18.08
N VAL A 683 -8.45 -34.45 18.65
CA VAL A 683 -7.98 -35.50 19.57
C VAL A 683 -8.59 -35.37 20.96
N SER A 684 -8.69 -34.15 21.53
CA SER A 684 -9.21 -33.95 22.89
C SER A 684 -10.73 -34.08 22.99
N ALA A 685 -11.50 -33.74 21.94
CA ALA A 685 -12.94 -33.98 21.94
C ALA A 685 -13.31 -35.47 21.71
N LEU A 686 -12.44 -36.24 21.06
CA LEU A 686 -12.63 -37.68 20.83
C LEU A 686 -12.21 -38.55 22.02
N THR A 687 -11.34 -38.08 22.91
CA THR A 687 -10.97 -38.80 24.14
C THR A 687 -11.92 -38.54 25.31
N THR A 688 -12.61 -37.39 25.37
CA THR A 688 -13.53 -37.08 26.49
C THR A 688 -15.02 -37.36 26.23
N ALA A 689 -15.44 -37.58 24.98
CA ALA A 689 -16.84 -37.88 24.67
C ALA A 689 -17.31 -39.34 24.90
N PRO A 690 -16.47 -40.39 25.08
CA PRO A 690 -16.99 -41.73 25.39
C PRO A 690 -17.34 -41.97 26.86
N LEU A 691 -17.04 -41.05 27.79
CA LEU A 691 -17.19 -41.35 29.23
C LEU A 691 -18.58 -41.06 29.83
N TRP A 692 -19.58 -40.65 29.03
CA TRP A 692 -20.92 -40.27 29.53
C TRP A 692 -22.08 -41.07 28.93
N THR A 693 -21.87 -42.28 28.42
CA THR A 693 -22.98 -43.19 28.03
C THR A 693 -23.32 -44.22 29.11
N GLY A 694 -23.07 -43.89 30.39
CA GLY A 694 -23.31 -44.77 31.54
C GLY A 694 -24.52 -44.43 32.42
N VAL A 695 -25.39 -43.48 32.05
CA VAL A 695 -26.55 -43.12 32.91
C VAL A 695 -27.88 -43.43 32.21
N PRO A 696 -28.77 -44.25 32.81
CA PRO A 696 -30.09 -44.56 32.27
C PRO A 696 -31.00 -43.33 32.19
N ALA A 697 -31.88 -43.34 31.19
CA ALA A 697 -32.72 -42.24 30.72
C ALA A 697 -33.85 -41.75 31.67
N SER A 698 -33.72 -41.87 33.00
CA SER A 698 -34.78 -41.49 33.95
C SER A 698 -34.43 -40.39 34.96
N ALA A 699 -33.22 -39.81 34.93
CA ALA A 699 -32.83 -38.77 35.89
C ALA A 699 -32.19 -37.54 35.23
N ALA A 700 -33.02 -36.58 34.79
CA ALA A 700 -32.73 -35.13 34.79
C ALA A 700 -33.88 -34.34 34.14
N ARG A 701 -34.90 -33.99 34.95
CA ARG A 701 -35.75 -32.82 34.66
C ARG A 701 -35.02 -31.58 35.19
N GLY A 702 -34.74 -30.61 34.32
CA GLY A 702 -34.41 -29.24 34.71
C GLY A 702 -33.03 -28.74 34.27
N GLY A 703 -33.00 -27.59 33.59
CA GLY A 703 -31.84 -26.69 33.46
C GLY A 703 -30.72 -27.08 32.48
N THR A 704 -30.29 -28.34 32.44
CA THR A 704 -29.04 -28.74 31.78
C THR A 704 -29.14 -28.96 30.27
N LEU A 705 -30.33 -29.30 29.74
CA LEU A 705 -30.53 -29.56 28.31
C LEU A 705 -30.59 -28.27 27.46
N ALA A 706 -30.98 -27.14 28.06
CA ALA A 706 -30.90 -25.82 27.45
C ALA A 706 -29.46 -25.30 27.43
N GLY A 707 -28.67 -25.53 28.49
CA GLY A 707 -27.24 -25.22 28.53
C GLY A 707 -26.43 -26.04 27.51
N ALA A 708 -26.72 -27.34 27.38
CA ALA A 708 -26.11 -28.21 26.38
C ALA A 708 -26.51 -27.82 24.94
N ARG A 709 -27.75 -27.39 24.70
CA ARG A 709 -28.20 -26.84 23.42
C ARG A 709 -27.52 -25.50 23.09
N THR A 710 -27.35 -24.59 24.05
CA THR A 710 -26.69 -23.30 23.84
C THR A 710 -25.17 -23.45 23.64
N ALA A 711 -24.54 -24.42 24.32
CA ALA A 711 -23.15 -24.80 24.07
C ALA A 711 -22.96 -25.45 22.69
N ALA A 712 -23.89 -26.31 22.27
CA ALA A 712 -23.92 -26.87 20.91
C ALA A 712 -24.17 -25.82 19.83
N VAL A 713 -24.99 -24.79 20.10
CA VAL A 713 -25.22 -23.64 19.21
C VAL A 713 -23.99 -22.72 19.13
N ARG A 714 -23.27 -22.50 20.23
CA ARG A 714 -21.98 -21.77 20.21
C ARG A 714 -20.88 -22.54 19.45
N LEU A 715 -20.82 -23.86 19.62
CA LEU A 715 -19.98 -24.74 18.80
C LEU A 715 -20.41 -24.79 17.33
N PHE A 716 -21.70 -24.57 17.03
CA PHE A 716 -22.27 -24.53 15.67
C PHE A 716 -21.96 -23.22 14.93
N VAL A 717 -21.98 -22.06 15.62
CA VAL A 717 -21.59 -20.76 15.03
C VAL A 717 -20.09 -20.76 14.68
N GLY A 718 -19.22 -21.31 15.54
CA GLY A 718 -17.79 -21.47 15.24
C GLY A 718 -17.49 -22.40 14.05
N ARG A 719 -18.39 -23.37 13.77
CA ARG A 719 -18.26 -24.31 12.64
C ARG A 719 -18.80 -23.77 11.32
N ILE A 720 -19.77 -22.86 11.35
CA ILE A 720 -20.22 -22.12 10.15
C ILE A 720 -19.13 -21.15 9.67
N SER A 721 -18.38 -20.54 10.59
CA SER A 721 -17.21 -19.72 10.25
C SER A 721 -16.15 -20.50 9.49
N LEU A 722 -15.88 -21.75 9.88
CA LEU A 722 -14.93 -22.63 9.18
C LEU A 722 -15.38 -22.93 7.74
N VAL A 723 -16.67 -23.23 7.53
CA VAL A 723 -17.22 -23.51 6.19
C VAL A 723 -17.33 -22.24 5.33
N ALA A 724 -17.60 -21.08 5.93
CA ALA A 724 -17.59 -19.78 5.27
C ALA A 724 -16.17 -19.36 4.87
N VAL A 725 -15.16 -19.68 5.69
CA VAL A 725 -13.74 -19.50 5.36
C VAL A 725 -13.34 -20.44 4.23
N LEU A 726 -13.73 -21.72 4.25
CA LEU A 726 -13.48 -22.67 3.14
C LEU A 726 -14.12 -22.22 1.82
N ALA A 727 -15.35 -21.70 1.87
CA ALA A 727 -16.05 -21.15 0.70
C ALA A 727 -15.44 -19.82 0.22
N GLY A 728 -14.98 -18.96 1.15
CA GLY A 728 -14.26 -17.73 0.84
C GLY A 728 -12.91 -17.99 0.16
N VAL A 729 -12.12 -18.94 0.67
CA VAL A 729 -10.84 -19.34 0.07
C VAL A 729 -11.01 -19.90 -1.33
N ASP A 730 -12.04 -20.71 -1.58
CA ASP A 730 -12.32 -21.27 -2.91
C ASP A 730 -12.85 -20.20 -3.88
N THR A 731 -13.60 -19.20 -3.38
CA THR A 731 -14.09 -18.04 -4.15
C THR A 731 -12.95 -17.14 -4.61
N TYR A 732 -11.94 -16.96 -3.75
CA TYR A 732 -10.76 -16.12 -4.02
C TYR A 732 -9.52 -16.93 -4.44
N ARG A 733 -9.65 -18.23 -4.71
CA ARG A 733 -8.53 -19.13 -5.03
C ARG A 733 -7.69 -18.64 -6.21
N ASP A 734 -8.32 -18.17 -7.27
CA ASP A 734 -7.61 -17.67 -8.44
C ASP A 734 -6.83 -16.38 -8.14
N GLU A 735 -7.29 -15.57 -7.19
CA GLU A 735 -6.62 -14.34 -6.73
C GLU A 735 -5.49 -14.66 -5.74
N LEU A 736 -5.74 -15.57 -4.79
CA LEU A 736 -4.73 -16.11 -3.87
C LEU A 736 -3.61 -16.82 -4.62
N SER A 737 -3.90 -17.52 -5.73
CA SER A 737 -2.87 -18.21 -6.51
C SER A 737 -1.89 -17.28 -7.23
N ARG A 738 -2.20 -15.98 -7.33
CA ARG A 738 -1.34 -14.98 -8.00
C ARG A 738 -0.15 -14.59 -7.13
N THR A 739 -0.28 -14.67 -5.80
CA THR A 739 0.78 -14.32 -4.86
C THR A 739 1.53 -15.57 -4.36
N PRO A 740 2.85 -15.47 -4.09
CA PRO A 740 3.61 -16.56 -3.45
C PRO A 740 2.98 -17.05 -2.14
N GLU A 741 2.52 -16.11 -1.32
CA GLU A 741 1.92 -16.33 0.00
C GLU A 741 0.56 -17.03 -0.14
N GLY A 742 -0.25 -16.60 -1.11
CA GLY A 742 -1.53 -17.24 -1.39
C GLY A 742 -1.38 -18.63 -2.01
N ARG A 743 -0.31 -18.92 -2.77
CA ARG A 743 0.00 -20.29 -3.22
C ARG A 743 0.43 -21.21 -2.06
N ALA A 744 1.24 -20.72 -1.13
CA ALA A 744 1.63 -21.46 0.06
C ALA A 744 0.42 -21.74 0.96
N PHE A 745 -0.44 -20.75 1.17
CA PHE A 745 -1.70 -20.87 1.86
C PHE A 745 -2.64 -21.90 1.21
N LEU A 746 -2.78 -21.88 -0.13
CA LEU A 746 -3.59 -22.86 -0.85
C LEU A 746 -3.04 -24.29 -0.74
N ALA A 747 -1.72 -24.47 -0.72
CA ALA A 747 -1.09 -25.78 -0.54
C ALA A 747 -1.36 -26.36 0.86
N VAL A 748 -1.28 -25.53 1.90
CA VAL A 748 -1.60 -25.90 3.30
C VAL A 748 -3.10 -26.17 3.46
N HIS A 749 -3.95 -25.32 2.90
CA HIS A 749 -5.40 -25.50 2.87
C HIS A 749 -5.82 -26.81 2.17
N ASP A 750 -5.19 -27.15 1.05
CA ASP A 750 -5.48 -28.36 0.29
C ASP A 750 -5.00 -29.63 1.02
N LEU A 751 -3.90 -29.55 1.75
CA LEU A 751 -3.43 -30.62 2.65
C LEU A 751 -4.35 -30.79 3.86
N ALA A 752 -4.81 -29.70 4.47
CA ALA A 752 -5.75 -29.71 5.60
C ALA A 752 -7.11 -30.30 5.20
N LEU A 753 -7.61 -30.02 3.99
CA LEU A 753 -8.81 -30.64 3.43
C LEU A 753 -8.65 -32.16 3.25
N VAL A 754 -7.48 -32.64 2.82
CA VAL A 754 -7.18 -34.07 2.66
C VAL A 754 -7.13 -34.78 4.02
N VAL A 755 -6.51 -34.15 5.02
CA VAL A 755 -6.38 -34.72 6.38
C VAL A 755 -7.72 -34.75 7.12
N MET A 756 -8.55 -33.70 7.01
CA MET A 756 -9.91 -33.69 7.57
C MET A 756 -10.85 -34.70 6.87
N ALA A 757 -10.65 -34.97 5.58
CA ALA A 757 -11.50 -35.87 4.81
C ALA A 757 -11.41 -37.35 5.23
N GLY A 758 -10.33 -37.77 5.90
CA GLY A 758 -10.14 -39.16 6.32
C GLY A 758 -10.90 -39.55 7.61
N ARG A 759 -10.91 -38.69 8.63
CA ARG A 759 -11.29 -39.06 10.02
C ARG A 759 -12.70 -38.63 10.44
N ASP A 760 -13.12 -37.38 10.16
CA ASP A 760 -14.39 -36.82 10.67
C ASP A 760 -15.62 -37.17 9.81
N ILE A 761 -15.37 -37.60 8.57
CA ILE A 761 -16.41 -37.96 7.62
C ILE A 761 -17.16 -39.26 8.04
N HIS A 762 -16.50 -40.17 8.76
CA HIS A 762 -17.12 -41.38 9.30
C HIS A 762 -18.29 -41.05 10.24
N GLN A 763 -18.11 -40.07 11.15
CA GLN A 763 -19.15 -39.64 12.09
C GLN A 763 -20.26 -38.84 11.40
N LEU A 764 -19.92 -38.03 10.39
CA LEU A 764 -20.89 -37.24 9.64
C LEU A 764 -21.81 -38.12 8.75
N ALA A 765 -21.27 -39.21 8.19
CA ALA A 765 -22.00 -40.16 7.36
C ALA A 765 -22.88 -41.14 8.16
N THR A 766 -22.50 -41.49 9.39
CA THR A 766 -23.21 -42.51 10.21
C THR A 766 -24.19 -41.92 11.24
N SER A 767 -24.04 -40.64 11.63
CA SER A 767 -24.85 -40.01 12.70
C SER A 767 -26.16 -39.36 12.26
N GLY A 768 -26.47 -39.31 10.95
CA GLY A 768 -27.64 -38.61 10.42
C GLY A 768 -27.57 -37.07 10.46
N ILE A 769 -26.53 -36.51 11.10
CA ILE A 769 -26.31 -35.06 11.28
C ILE A 769 -26.20 -34.33 9.93
N GLY A 770 -25.60 -34.95 8.91
CA GLY A 770 -25.51 -34.37 7.56
C GLY A 770 -26.87 -34.12 6.90
N ARG A 771 -27.85 -35.03 7.11
CA ARG A 771 -29.21 -34.88 6.56
C ARG A 771 -30.00 -33.79 7.29
N GLU A 772 -29.84 -33.69 8.61
CA GLU A 772 -30.46 -32.65 9.44
C GLU A 772 -29.89 -31.25 9.12
N LEU A 773 -28.57 -31.15 8.90
CA LEU A 773 -27.89 -29.93 8.45
C LEU A 773 -28.44 -29.43 7.10
N VAL A 774 -28.59 -30.33 6.12
CA VAL A 774 -29.14 -30.00 4.81
C VAL A 774 -30.61 -29.58 4.92
N HIS A 775 -31.40 -30.27 5.75
CA HIS A 775 -32.81 -29.95 5.96
C HIS A 775 -33.00 -28.56 6.60
N ARG A 776 -32.29 -28.26 7.69
CA ARG A 776 -32.40 -26.95 8.39
C ARG A 776 -31.81 -25.80 7.59
N SER A 777 -30.74 -26.04 6.84
CA SER A 777 -30.15 -25.01 5.98
C SER A 777 -31.04 -24.67 4.79
N ARG A 778 -31.76 -25.65 4.23
CA ARG A 778 -32.81 -25.39 3.22
C ARG A 778 -33.98 -24.61 3.81
N LEU A 779 -34.40 -24.91 5.03
CA LEU A 779 -35.44 -24.14 5.73
C LEU A 779 -35.00 -22.69 5.97
N ALA A 780 -33.77 -22.46 6.40
CA ALA A 780 -33.19 -21.13 6.58
C ALA A 780 -33.08 -20.36 5.25
N LEU A 781 -32.66 -21.02 4.17
CA LEU A 781 -32.63 -20.42 2.82
C LEU A 781 -34.03 -20.12 2.27
N SER A 782 -35.01 -20.98 2.52
CA SER A 782 -36.40 -20.72 2.13
C SER A 782 -37.03 -19.58 2.91
N ALA A 783 -36.66 -19.41 4.19
CA ALA A 783 -37.11 -18.30 5.03
C ALA A 783 -36.44 -16.97 4.64
N ALA A 784 -35.16 -17.01 4.22
CA ALA A 784 -34.43 -15.83 3.76
C ALA A 784 -34.77 -15.40 2.32
N GLY A 785 -35.30 -16.32 1.50
CA GLY A 785 -35.76 -16.05 0.13
C GLY A 785 -34.68 -15.43 -0.77
N ALA A 786 -35.09 -14.52 -1.67
CA ALA A 786 -34.19 -13.80 -2.57
C ALA A 786 -33.15 -12.91 -1.84
N ARG A 787 -33.33 -12.62 -0.54
CA ARG A 787 -32.45 -11.78 0.29
C ARG A 787 -31.26 -12.53 0.90
N ALA A 788 -31.20 -13.86 0.82
CA ALA A 788 -30.01 -14.61 1.24
C ALA A 788 -28.78 -14.18 0.42
N SER A 789 -27.65 -13.92 1.08
CA SER A 789 -26.40 -13.59 0.37
C SER A 789 -25.96 -14.76 -0.53
N SER A 790 -25.30 -14.45 -1.64
CA SER A 790 -24.73 -15.45 -2.56
C SER A 790 -23.79 -16.42 -1.83
N GLY A 791 -22.99 -15.92 -0.89
CA GLY A 791 -22.09 -16.72 -0.06
C GLY A 791 -22.81 -17.70 0.89
N LEU A 792 -23.96 -17.32 1.46
CA LEU A 792 -24.76 -18.21 2.29
C LEU A 792 -25.37 -19.36 1.46
N ARG A 793 -25.87 -19.06 0.25
CA ARG A 793 -26.38 -20.08 -0.68
C ARG A 793 -25.27 -21.05 -1.10
N GLU A 794 -24.10 -20.53 -1.44
CA GLU A 794 -22.94 -21.34 -1.85
C GLU A 794 -22.39 -22.22 -0.72
N SER A 795 -22.45 -21.74 0.52
CA SER A 795 -22.04 -22.51 1.71
C SER A 795 -22.98 -23.70 1.96
N VAL A 796 -24.29 -23.48 1.89
CA VAL A 796 -25.30 -24.55 2.04
C VAL A 796 -25.18 -25.60 0.92
N GLU A 797 -24.91 -25.15 -0.30
CA GLU A 797 -24.70 -26.03 -1.45
C GLU A 797 -23.43 -26.87 -1.33
N SER A 798 -22.36 -26.31 -0.75
CA SER A 798 -21.11 -27.04 -0.54
C SER A 798 -21.26 -28.12 0.52
N VAL A 799 -22.02 -27.85 1.59
CA VAL A 799 -22.40 -28.87 2.59
C VAL A 799 -23.26 -29.97 1.97
N GLN A 800 -24.25 -29.60 1.15
CA GLN A 800 -25.11 -30.58 0.48
C GLN A 800 -24.35 -31.44 -0.54
N ALA A 801 -23.41 -30.84 -1.28
CA ALA A 801 -22.56 -31.57 -2.22
C ALA A 801 -21.63 -32.54 -1.50
N LEU A 802 -21.05 -32.14 -0.36
CA LEU A 802 -20.22 -33.00 0.48
C LEU A 802 -21.00 -34.24 0.94
N VAL A 803 -22.20 -34.04 1.50
CA VAL A 803 -23.06 -35.13 1.96
C VAL A 803 -23.42 -36.09 0.82
N LYS A 804 -23.82 -35.56 -0.34
CA LYS A 804 -24.14 -36.39 -1.52
C LYS A 804 -22.94 -37.17 -2.06
N THR A 805 -21.75 -36.56 -2.04
CA THR A 805 -20.51 -37.23 -2.48
C THR A 805 -20.22 -38.44 -1.63
N LEU A 806 -20.43 -38.30 -0.32
CA LEU A 806 -20.22 -39.37 0.64
C LEU A 806 -21.25 -40.48 0.52
N GLU A 807 -22.53 -40.13 0.41
CA GLU A 807 -23.60 -41.11 0.16
C GLU A 807 -23.33 -41.91 -1.11
N ARG A 808 -22.88 -41.24 -2.19
CA ARG A 808 -22.55 -41.89 -3.46
C ARG A 808 -21.32 -42.80 -3.36
N MET A 809 -20.23 -42.33 -2.77
CA MET A 809 -18.99 -43.13 -2.68
C MET A 809 -19.11 -44.32 -1.73
N LEU A 810 -19.92 -44.20 -0.66
CA LEU A 810 -20.28 -45.31 0.22
C LEU A 810 -21.18 -46.32 -0.50
N ALA A 811 -22.19 -45.86 -1.26
CA ALA A 811 -23.06 -46.74 -2.05
C ALA A 811 -22.33 -47.48 -3.17
N GLU A 812 -21.32 -46.84 -3.78
CA GLU A 812 -20.46 -47.43 -4.82
C GLU A 812 -19.38 -48.37 -4.24
N GLY A 813 -19.26 -48.50 -2.91
CA GLY A 813 -18.26 -49.36 -2.26
C GLY A 813 -16.80 -48.92 -2.43
N LYS A 814 -16.58 -47.71 -2.98
CA LYS A 814 -15.24 -47.13 -3.22
C LYS A 814 -14.59 -46.61 -1.95
N VAL A 815 -15.39 -46.47 -0.89
CA VAL A 815 -14.96 -46.07 0.43
C VAL A 815 -15.64 -46.99 1.44
N VAL A 816 -14.85 -47.51 2.38
CA VAL A 816 -15.35 -48.31 3.49
C VAL A 816 -15.23 -47.51 4.78
N ALA A 817 -16.34 -47.33 5.47
CA ALA A 817 -16.36 -46.74 6.80
C ALA A 817 -15.76 -47.71 7.83
N THR A 818 -14.62 -47.36 8.43
CA THR A 818 -14.00 -48.12 9.51
C THR A 818 -13.96 -47.29 10.80
N PRO A 819 -13.73 -47.91 11.98
CA PRO A 819 -13.58 -47.18 13.25
C PRO A 819 -12.44 -46.15 13.24
N ASP A 820 -11.43 -46.35 12.39
CA ASP A 820 -10.27 -45.45 12.23
C ASP A 820 -10.52 -44.30 11.22
N GLY A 821 -11.71 -44.26 10.59
CA GLY A 821 -12.05 -43.30 9.53
C GLY A 821 -12.48 -43.97 8.22
N LEU A 822 -12.63 -43.17 7.16
CA LEU A 822 -12.86 -43.66 5.81
C LEU A 822 -11.59 -44.30 5.25
N ARG A 823 -11.64 -45.61 4.96
CA ARG A 823 -10.60 -46.27 4.17
C ARG A 823 -11.01 -46.29 2.72
N PHE A 824 -10.20 -45.66 1.87
CA PHE A 824 -10.33 -45.79 0.43
C PHE A 824 -9.78 -47.14 0.01
N SER A 825 -10.60 -47.92 -0.70
CA SER A 825 -10.28 -49.30 -1.07
C SER A 825 -9.13 -49.42 -2.08
N LEU A 826 -8.66 -48.28 -2.64
CA LEU A 826 -7.66 -48.20 -3.71
C LEU A 826 -6.66 -47.04 -3.48
N PRO A 827 -5.38 -47.16 -3.91
CA PRO A 827 -4.44 -46.04 -3.96
C PRO A 827 -4.97 -44.92 -4.86
N GLY A 828 -4.98 -43.67 -4.38
CA GLY A 828 -5.54 -42.51 -5.10
C GLY A 828 -6.96 -42.09 -4.67
N GLY A 829 -7.53 -42.73 -3.65
CA GLY A 829 -8.90 -42.46 -3.18
C GLY A 829 -9.21 -41.02 -2.75
N ALA A 830 -8.22 -40.28 -2.25
CA ALA A 830 -8.38 -38.85 -1.93
C ALA A 830 -8.67 -38.00 -3.19
N GLU A 831 -8.01 -38.31 -4.31
CA GLU A 831 -8.23 -37.55 -5.55
C GLU A 831 -9.51 -37.99 -6.25
N ALA A 832 -9.89 -39.26 -6.15
CA ALA A 832 -11.22 -39.72 -6.54
C ALA A 832 -12.32 -39.04 -5.72
N PHE A 833 -12.10 -38.80 -4.42
CA PHE A 833 -13.02 -38.06 -3.56
C PHE A 833 -13.13 -36.60 -3.97
N LYS A 834 -12.01 -35.90 -4.17
CA LYS A 834 -12.01 -34.51 -4.66
C LYS A 834 -12.71 -34.40 -6.01
N GLN A 835 -12.41 -35.28 -6.95
CA GLN A 835 -13.07 -35.36 -8.26
C GLN A 835 -14.59 -35.51 -8.12
N ALA A 836 -15.04 -36.48 -7.31
CA ALA A 836 -16.46 -36.71 -7.06
C ALA A 836 -17.16 -35.52 -6.37
N PHE A 837 -16.47 -34.88 -5.43
CA PHE A 837 -16.96 -33.69 -4.72
C PHE A 837 -17.17 -32.50 -5.66
N PHE A 838 -16.16 -32.17 -6.46
CA PHE A 838 -16.26 -31.07 -7.43
C PHE A 838 -17.28 -31.38 -8.54
N ALA A 839 -17.38 -32.63 -8.98
CA ALA A 839 -18.40 -33.07 -9.92
C ALA A 839 -19.81 -32.84 -9.35
N ILE A 840 -20.09 -33.26 -8.12
CA ILE A 840 -21.42 -33.10 -7.50
C ILE A 840 -21.77 -31.63 -7.24
N ARG A 841 -20.79 -30.77 -6.90
CA ARG A 841 -21.01 -29.32 -6.85
C ARG A 841 -21.38 -28.76 -8.23
N GLY A 842 -20.71 -29.22 -9.29
CA GLY A 842 -21.06 -28.89 -10.67
C GLY A 842 -22.47 -29.34 -11.04
N GLU A 843 -22.87 -30.55 -10.65
CA GLU A 843 -24.21 -31.09 -10.90
C GLU A 843 -25.30 -30.25 -10.23
N MET A 844 -25.09 -29.82 -9.00
CA MET A 844 -26.04 -28.95 -8.30
C MET A 844 -26.18 -27.58 -8.95
N ALA A 845 -25.07 -27.00 -9.41
CA ALA A 845 -25.11 -25.73 -10.16
C ALA A 845 -25.77 -25.90 -11.53
N ALA A 846 -25.52 -27.01 -12.23
CA ALA A 846 -26.13 -27.36 -13.51
C ALA A 846 -27.67 -27.45 -13.39
N VAL A 847 -28.17 -28.13 -12.35
CA VAL A 847 -29.62 -28.22 -12.07
C VAL A 847 -30.24 -26.83 -11.90
N ARG A 848 -29.56 -25.90 -11.22
CA ARG A 848 -30.06 -24.52 -11.07
C ARG A 848 -30.04 -23.75 -12.37
N ALA A 849 -28.98 -23.85 -13.16
CA ALA A 849 -28.89 -23.21 -14.47
C ALA A 849 -30.05 -23.68 -15.38
N LEU A 850 -30.28 -24.99 -15.45
CA LEU A 850 -31.39 -25.57 -16.22
C LEU A 850 -32.77 -25.18 -15.65
N GLY A 851 -32.91 -25.14 -14.32
CA GLY A 851 -34.12 -24.68 -13.66
C GLY A 851 -34.45 -23.21 -13.98
N GLY A 852 -33.43 -22.34 -14.01
CA GLY A 852 -33.57 -20.94 -14.41
C GLY A 852 -33.97 -20.77 -15.88
N ILE A 853 -33.35 -21.55 -16.79
CA ILE A 853 -33.68 -21.55 -18.22
C ILE A 853 -35.12 -22.03 -18.46
N ARG A 854 -35.51 -23.17 -17.86
CA ARG A 854 -36.88 -23.71 -17.95
C ARG A 854 -37.90 -22.78 -17.31
N GLY A 855 -37.57 -22.19 -16.15
CA GLY A 855 -38.44 -21.24 -15.45
C GLY A 855 -38.69 -19.95 -16.22
N ALA A 856 -37.77 -19.56 -17.11
CA ALA A 856 -37.94 -18.45 -18.03
C ALA A 856 -38.67 -18.82 -19.34
N GLY A 857 -39.12 -20.07 -19.50
CA GLY A 857 -39.83 -20.56 -20.68
C GLY A 857 -38.92 -20.84 -21.90
N LEU A 858 -37.60 -20.91 -21.71
CA LEU A 858 -36.64 -21.18 -22.78
C LEU A 858 -36.37 -22.69 -22.93
N ALA A 859 -36.05 -23.13 -24.16
CA ALA A 859 -35.73 -24.52 -24.45
C ALA A 859 -34.38 -24.93 -23.82
N ALA A 860 -34.41 -25.88 -22.87
CA ALA A 860 -33.24 -26.28 -22.11
C ALA A 860 -32.47 -27.47 -22.72
N ASP A 861 -32.99 -28.15 -23.74
CA ASP A 861 -32.44 -29.42 -24.26
C ASP A 861 -30.97 -29.30 -24.71
N GLY A 862 -30.60 -28.18 -25.35
CA GLY A 862 -29.21 -27.92 -25.75
C GLY A 862 -28.28 -27.68 -24.56
N ALA A 863 -28.74 -26.91 -23.57
CA ALA A 863 -27.99 -26.64 -22.34
C ALA A 863 -27.81 -27.92 -21.50
N GLU A 864 -28.84 -28.77 -21.45
CA GLU A 864 -28.83 -30.04 -20.73
C GLU A 864 -27.85 -31.03 -21.37
N LYS A 865 -27.89 -31.20 -22.69
CA LYS A 865 -26.91 -32.02 -23.43
C LYS A 865 -25.47 -31.57 -23.18
N THR A 866 -25.23 -30.26 -23.18
CA THR A 866 -23.90 -29.68 -22.93
C THR A 866 -23.40 -30.00 -21.53
N LEU A 867 -24.23 -29.76 -20.51
CA LEU A 867 -23.87 -30.00 -19.10
C LEU A 867 -23.67 -31.49 -18.81
N GLU A 868 -24.46 -32.37 -19.41
CA GLU A 868 -24.26 -33.82 -19.31
C GLU A 868 -22.98 -34.28 -20.02
N ALA A 869 -22.65 -33.72 -21.19
CA ALA A 869 -21.39 -34.02 -21.87
C ALA A 869 -20.17 -33.59 -21.05
N LEU A 870 -20.22 -32.41 -20.40
CA LEU A 870 -19.16 -31.96 -19.50
C LEU A 870 -19.07 -32.80 -18.22
N LYS A 871 -20.22 -33.26 -17.69
CA LYS A 871 -20.27 -34.15 -16.54
C LYS A 871 -19.60 -35.50 -16.83
N LEU A 872 -19.79 -36.05 -18.02
CA LEU A 872 -19.08 -37.26 -18.46
C LEU A 872 -17.56 -37.03 -18.50
N LEU A 873 -17.11 -35.90 -19.07
CA LEU A 873 -15.68 -35.55 -19.13
C LEU A 873 -15.08 -35.24 -17.75
N ALA A 874 -15.88 -34.70 -16.81
CA ALA A 874 -15.46 -34.44 -15.44
C ALA A 874 -15.10 -35.74 -14.68
N ALA A 875 -15.62 -36.89 -15.10
CA ALA A 875 -15.25 -38.19 -14.55
C ALA A 875 -13.87 -38.68 -15.04
N GLU A 876 -13.32 -38.09 -16.11
CA GLU A 876 -12.04 -38.50 -16.71
C GLU A 876 -10.82 -37.85 -16.03
N SER A 877 -10.97 -36.65 -15.44
CA SER A 877 -9.86 -35.92 -14.80
C SER A 877 -10.32 -34.85 -13.80
N GLN A 878 -9.43 -34.50 -12.86
CA GLN A 878 -9.70 -33.45 -11.87
C GLN A 878 -9.82 -32.07 -12.51
N GLU A 879 -9.00 -31.78 -13.51
CA GLU A 879 -9.00 -30.52 -14.25
C GLU A 879 -10.35 -30.30 -14.95
N MET A 880 -10.91 -31.36 -15.55
CA MET A 880 -12.24 -31.31 -16.16
C MET A 880 -13.36 -31.20 -15.12
N ALA A 881 -13.24 -31.82 -13.94
CA ALA A 881 -14.21 -31.64 -12.86
C ALA A 881 -14.25 -30.19 -12.35
N LEU A 882 -13.08 -29.56 -12.22
CA LEU A 882 -12.97 -28.14 -11.85
C LEU A 882 -13.56 -27.23 -12.94
N ALA A 883 -13.27 -27.53 -14.22
CA ALA A 883 -13.81 -26.80 -15.37
C ALA A 883 -15.34 -26.91 -15.45
N TYR A 884 -15.90 -28.11 -15.33
CA TYR A 884 -17.34 -28.35 -15.28
C TYR A 884 -18.00 -27.56 -14.14
N GLY A 885 -17.42 -27.62 -12.94
CA GLY A 885 -17.91 -26.85 -11.79
C GLY A 885 -17.91 -25.35 -12.04
N ALA A 886 -16.85 -24.81 -12.64
CA ALA A 886 -16.75 -23.38 -12.97
C ALA A 886 -17.80 -22.96 -14.02
N VAL A 887 -17.93 -23.73 -15.10
CA VAL A 887 -18.93 -23.50 -16.16
C VAL A 887 -20.35 -23.53 -15.61
N ALA A 888 -20.71 -24.58 -14.85
CA ALA A 888 -22.05 -24.74 -14.30
C ALA A 888 -22.41 -23.61 -13.33
N ARG A 889 -21.47 -23.17 -12.49
CA ARG A 889 -21.68 -22.03 -11.58
C ARG A 889 -21.85 -20.72 -12.33
N ARG A 890 -21.05 -20.47 -13.38
CA ARG A 890 -21.19 -19.26 -14.20
C ARG A 890 -22.53 -19.23 -14.92
N ALA A 891 -22.94 -20.35 -15.52
CA ALA A 891 -24.25 -20.47 -16.16
C ALA A 891 -25.40 -20.22 -15.17
N ALA A 892 -25.32 -20.75 -13.95
CA ALA A 892 -26.33 -20.53 -12.91
C ALA A 892 -26.40 -19.08 -12.41
N ALA A 893 -25.33 -18.30 -12.57
CA ALA A 893 -25.26 -16.89 -12.16
C ALA A 893 -25.68 -15.91 -13.27
N LEU A 894 -25.84 -16.37 -14.51
CA LEU A 894 -26.26 -15.54 -15.64
C LEU A 894 -27.79 -15.53 -15.79
N PRO A 895 -28.38 -14.45 -16.33
CA PRO A 895 -29.76 -14.46 -16.83
C PRO A 895 -30.01 -15.61 -17.80
N ALA A 896 -31.24 -16.14 -17.85
CA ALA A 896 -31.56 -17.39 -18.56
C ALA A 896 -31.17 -17.40 -20.05
N ASP A 897 -31.42 -16.30 -20.76
CA ASP A 897 -31.03 -16.10 -22.16
C ASP A 897 -29.50 -16.11 -22.35
N LYS A 898 -28.79 -15.42 -21.47
CA LYS A 898 -27.31 -15.35 -21.48
C LYS A 898 -26.68 -16.67 -21.03
N ALA A 899 -27.29 -17.39 -20.11
CA ALA A 899 -26.85 -18.71 -19.66
C ALA A 899 -26.95 -19.73 -20.80
N GLN A 900 -28.05 -19.68 -21.57
CA GLN A 900 -28.23 -20.54 -22.75
C GLN A 900 -27.18 -20.24 -23.83
N ALA A 901 -26.95 -18.95 -24.16
CA ALA A 901 -25.93 -18.55 -25.12
C ALA A 901 -24.51 -18.93 -24.67
N TYR A 902 -24.20 -18.76 -23.38
CA TYR A 902 -22.94 -19.17 -22.79
C TYR A 902 -22.70 -20.68 -22.90
N LEU A 903 -23.70 -21.50 -22.55
CA LEU A 903 -23.59 -22.96 -22.64
C LEU A 903 -23.49 -23.43 -24.10
N ALA A 904 -24.16 -22.78 -25.05
CA ALA A 904 -23.99 -23.07 -26.47
C ALA A 904 -22.55 -22.78 -26.94
N ALA A 905 -21.93 -21.67 -26.50
CA ALA A 905 -20.53 -21.36 -26.81
C ALA A 905 -19.55 -22.36 -26.17
N VAL A 906 -19.85 -22.82 -24.96
CA VAL A 906 -19.09 -23.88 -24.29
C VAL A 906 -19.14 -25.19 -25.08
N GLU A 907 -20.32 -25.56 -25.60
CA GLU A 907 -20.48 -26.75 -26.43
C GLU A 907 -19.72 -26.63 -27.75
N SER A 908 -19.74 -25.44 -28.38
CA SER A 908 -18.95 -25.16 -29.59
C SER A 908 -17.47 -25.39 -29.34
N LEU A 909 -16.92 -24.80 -28.28
CA LEU A 909 -15.51 -24.99 -27.89
C LEU A 909 -15.17 -26.47 -27.64
N ARG A 910 -16.06 -27.20 -26.96
CA ARG A 910 -15.87 -28.63 -26.65
C ARG A 910 -15.87 -29.47 -27.92
N ALA A 911 -16.84 -29.26 -28.80
CA ALA A 911 -17.01 -30.01 -30.05
C ALA A 911 -15.87 -29.73 -31.04
N SER A 912 -15.37 -28.50 -31.08
CA SER A 912 -14.29 -28.06 -31.96
C SER A 912 -12.88 -28.44 -31.45
N SER A 913 -12.75 -28.96 -30.23
CA SER A 913 -11.46 -29.29 -29.62
C SER A 913 -10.90 -30.63 -30.11
N ARG A 914 -9.65 -30.63 -30.59
CA ARG A 914 -8.94 -31.84 -31.01
C ARG A 914 -8.53 -32.69 -29.80
N SER A 915 -8.45 -34.01 -29.96
CA SER A 915 -8.16 -34.95 -28.85
C SER A 915 -6.82 -34.70 -28.17
N ASN A 916 -5.81 -34.22 -28.90
CA ASN A 916 -4.47 -33.92 -28.40
C ASN A 916 -4.33 -32.59 -27.64
N VAL A 917 -5.38 -31.74 -27.59
CA VAL A 917 -5.38 -30.44 -26.87
C VAL A 917 -6.31 -30.43 -25.65
N ARG A 918 -6.76 -31.61 -25.20
CA ARG A 918 -7.63 -31.78 -24.02
C ARG A 918 -7.16 -31.05 -22.74
N PRO A 919 -5.86 -31.02 -22.37
CA PRO A 919 -5.41 -30.27 -21.19
C PRO A 919 -5.65 -28.75 -21.32
N ALA A 920 -5.55 -28.20 -22.52
CA ALA A 920 -5.83 -26.78 -22.79
C ALA A 920 -7.33 -26.48 -22.66
N LEU A 921 -8.19 -27.41 -23.11
CA LEU A 921 -9.65 -27.28 -23.02
C LEU A 921 -10.12 -27.09 -21.57
N ALA A 922 -9.59 -27.89 -20.63
CA ALA A 922 -9.96 -27.78 -19.21
C ALA A 922 -9.63 -26.39 -18.64
N GLN A 923 -8.45 -25.84 -18.97
CA GLN A 923 -8.03 -24.53 -18.49
C GLN A 923 -8.89 -23.39 -19.07
N LEU A 924 -9.20 -23.45 -20.37
CA LEU A 924 -10.03 -22.46 -21.06
C LEU A 924 -11.46 -22.45 -20.51
N LEU A 925 -12.05 -23.64 -20.32
CA LEU A 925 -13.39 -23.78 -19.71
C LEU A 925 -13.41 -23.32 -18.25
N LYS A 926 -12.35 -23.60 -17.48
CA LYS A 926 -12.23 -23.09 -16.11
C LYS A 926 -12.18 -21.55 -16.10
N ARG A 927 -11.38 -20.94 -16.98
CA ARG A 927 -11.26 -19.47 -17.09
C ARG A 927 -12.58 -18.83 -17.53
N SER A 928 -13.30 -19.43 -18.49
CA SER A 928 -14.60 -18.89 -18.94
C SER A 928 -15.65 -18.88 -17.82
N GLY A 929 -15.53 -19.79 -16.85
CA GLY A 929 -16.37 -19.83 -15.66
C GLY A 929 -15.99 -18.83 -14.55
N SER A 930 -14.88 -18.11 -14.67
CA SER A 930 -14.40 -17.17 -13.65
C SER A 930 -15.25 -15.90 -13.59
N ARG A 931 -15.50 -15.39 -12.37
CA ARG A 931 -16.23 -14.12 -12.18
C ARG A 931 -15.44 -12.89 -12.63
N SER A 932 -14.10 -12.97 -12.60
CA SER A 932 -13.19 -11.90 -13.02
C SER A 932 -13.23 -11.62 -14.53
N LEU A 933 -13.85 -12.50 -15.32
CA LEU A 933 -13.95 -12.35 -16.78
C LEU A 933 -15.23 -11.58 -17.15
N THR A 934 -15.04 -10.38 -17.69
CA THR A 934 -16.13 -9.44 -18.04
C THR A 934 -17.07 -10.02 -19.10
N ASP A 935 -16.52 -10.55 -20.21
CA ASP A 935 -17.28 -11.18 -21.28
C ASP A 935 -16.80 -12.62 -21.55
N PRO A 936 -17.45 -13.63 -20.95
CA PRO A 936 -17.05 -15.03 -21.13
C PRO A 936 -17.41 -15.56 -22.52
N HIS A 937 -18.35 -14.95 -23.23
CA HIS A 937 -18.79 -15.41 -24.54
C HIS A 937 -17.81 -14.99 -25.64
N VAL A 938 -17.24 -13.79 -25.56
CA VAL A 938 -16.14 -13.36 -26.44
C VAL A 938 -14.91 -14.24 -26.23
N PHE A 939 -14.51 -14.46 -24.98
CA PHE A 939 -13.37 -15.32 -24.65
C PHE A 939 -13.53 -16.75 -25.20
N LEU A 940 -14.71 -17.36 -25.05
CA LEU A 940 -14.96 -18.71 -25.56
C LEU A 940 -14.83 -18.80 -27.09
N ARG A 941 -15.29 -17.79 -27.83
CA ARG A 941 -15.15 -17.75 -29.30
C ARG A 941 -13.69 -17.61 -29.74
N GLU A 942 -12.90 -16.84 -29.00
CA GLU A 942 -11.47 -16.70 -29.28
C GLU A 942 -10.69 -17.98 -28.91
N ALA A 943 -11.05 -18.60 -27.79
CA ALA A 943 -10.53 -19.90 -27.37
C ALA A 943 -10.85 -21.02 -28.36
N GLU A 944 -12.03 -20.97 -29.00
CA GLU A 944 -12.45 -21.93 -30.01
C GLU A 944 -11.53 -21.91 -31.23
N TRP A 945 -11.17 -20.73 -31.72
CA TRP A 945 -10.18 -20.58 -32.79
C TRP A 945 -8.86 -21.27 -32.43
N LEU A 946 -8.39 -21.11 -31.19
CA LEU A 946 -7.12 -21.69 -30.74
C LEU A 946 -7.14 -23.22 -30.73
N VAL A 947 -8.19 -23.84 -30.16
CA VAL A 947 -8.25 -25.32 -30.02
C VAL A 947 -8.63 -26.04 -31.32
N SER A 948 -9.38 -25.36 -32.20
CA SER A 948 -9.84 -25.89 -33.49
C SER A 948 -8.80 -25.75 -34.61
N HIS A 949 -7.77 -24.92 -34.44
CA HIS A 949 -6.80 -24.65 -35.49
C HIS A 949 -6.04 -25.94 -35.90
N PRO A 950 -6.21 -26.46 -37.12
CA PRO A 950 -5.74 -27.80 -37.48
C PRO A 950 -4.21 -27.91 -37.50
N GLU A 951 -3.53 -26.83 -37.85
CA GLU A 951 -2.08 -26.80 -38.06
C GLU A 951 -1.29 -26.25 -36.84
N LEU A 952 -1.97 -25.78 -35.78
CA LEU A 952 -1.28 -25.43 -34.54
C LEU A 952 -0.89 -26.69 -33.77
N GLU A 953 0.38 -26.75 -33.37
CA GLU A 953 0.92 -27.84 -32.57
C GLU A 953 0.27 -27.84 -31.17
N ALA A 954 0.07 -29.03 -30.59
CA ALA A 954 -0.62 -29.17 -29.30
C ALA A 954 0.08 -28.42 -28.16
N GLU A 955 1.42 -28.38 -28.19
CA GLU A 955 2.24 -27.65 -27.21
C GLU A 955 2.07 -26.13 -27.34
N ALA A 956 1.99 -25.61 -28.57
CA ALA A 956 1.70 -24.19 -28.82
C ALA A 956 0.30 -23.82 -28.29
N VAL A 957 -0.70 -24.68 -28.56
CA VAL A 957 -2.07 -24.50 -28.05
C VAL A 957 -2.10 -24.50 -26.53
N ALA A 958 -1.43 -25.46 -25.88
CA ALA A 958 -1.38 -25.54 -24.42
C ALA A 958 -0.74 -24.30 -23.79
N THR A 959 0.39 -23.84 -24.34
CA THR A 959 1.12 -22.67 -23.83
C THR A 959 0.34 -21.38 -24.05
N LEU A 960 -0.24 -21.18 -25.24
CA LEU A 960 -1.08 -20.01 -25.55
C LEU A 960 -2.35 -19.99 -24.69
N ALA A 961 -3.00 -21.15 -24.48
CA ALA A 961 -4.16 -21.25 -23.59
C ALA A 961 -3.79 -20.88 -22.15
N GLY A 962 -2.67 -21.41 -21.64
CA GLY A 962 -2.17 -21.08 -20.30
C GLY A 962 -1.85 -19.58 -20.13
N LYS A 963 -1.29 -18.95 -21.18
CA LYS A 963 -1.06 -17.49 -21.20
C LYS A 963 -2.36 -16.69 -21.27
N ALA A 964 -3.33 -17.12 -22.08
CA ALA A 964 -4.61 -16.45 -22.21
C ALA A 964 -5.39 -16.46 -20.88
N CYS A 965 -5.36 -17.59 -20.18
CA CYS A 965 -5.95 -17.74 -18.85
C CYS A 965 -5.33 -16.81 -17.78
N ARG A 966 -4.08 -16.37 -17.98
CA ARG A 966 -3.34 -15.44 -17.10
C ARG A 966 -3.36 -14.00 -17.62
N ASP A 967 -4.19 -13.70 -18.63
CA ASP A 967 -4.25 -12.42 -19.34
C ASP A 967 -2.87 -11.96 -19.85
N LYS A 968 -1.99 -12.91 -20.23
CA LYS A 968 -0.65 -12.64 -20.80
C LYS A 968 -0.64 -12.59 -22.32
N VAL A 969 -1.70 -13.08 -22.97
CA VAL A 969 -1.94 -12.97 -24.41
C VAL A 969 -3.43 -12.78 -24.65
N ASP A 970 -3.76 -11.89 -25.57
CA ASP A 970 -5.11 -11.68 -26.08
C ASP A 970 -5.27 -12.52 -27.35
N LEU A 971 -6.19 -13.49 -27.33
CA LEU A 971 -6.40 -14.44 -28.42
C LEU A 971 -7.09 -13.79 -29.61
N GLY A 972 -7.99 -12.82 -29.39
CA GLY A 972 -8.61 -12.02 -30.44
C GLY A 972 -7.58 -11.18 -31.19
N TRP A 973 -6.69 -10.51 -30.47
CA TRP A 973 -5.57 -9.78 -31.06
C TRP A 973 -4.61 -10.71 -31.80
N LEU A 974 -4.21 -11.83 -31.19
CA LEU A 974 -3.30 -12.80 -31.81
C LEU A 974 -3.84 -13.33 -33.15
N ARG A 975 -5.13 -13.66 -33.20
CA ARG A 975 -5.82 -14.05 -34.44
C ARG A 975 -5.82 -12.96 -35.50
N SER A 976 -5.79 -11.69 -35.10
CA SER A 976 -5.77 -10.54 -36.03
C SER A 976 -4.39 -10.24 -36.63
N THR A 977 -3.34 -10.91 -36.13
CA THR A 977 -1.97 -10.78 -36.65
C THR A 977 -1.80 -11.52 -37.98
N GLY A 978 -0.86 -11.07 -38.81
CA GLY A 978 -0.48 -11.73 -40.06
C GLY A 978 0.64 -12.76 -39.87
N LEU A 979 0.78 -13.35 -38.67
CA LEU A 979 1.83 -14.33 -38.42
C LEU A 979 1.61 -15.58 -39.27
N ALA A 980 2.62 -15.94 -40.06
CA ALA A 980 2.65 -17.26 -40.69
C ALA A 980 2.60 -18.34 -39.60
N LEU A 981 1.94 -19.47 -39.91
CA LEU A 981 1.73 -20.54 -38.96
C LEU A 981 3.04 -21.06 -38.34
N GLU A 982 4.09 -21.22 -39.14
CA GLU A 982 5.41 -21.63 -38.65
C GLU A 982 5.90 -20.73 -37.51
N TYR A 983 5.68 -19.41 -37.63
CA TYR A 983 6.11 -18.40 -36.67
C TYR A 983 5.21 -18.42 -35.44
N LEU A 984 3.91 -18.59 -35.64
CA LEU A 984 2.95 -18.72 -34.54
C LEU A 984 3.21 -19.99 -33.71
N ASN A 985 3.55 -21.12 -34.35
CA ASN A 985 3.94 -22.34 -33.65
C ASN A 985 5.26 -22.17 -32.90
N PHE A 986 6.27 -21.52 -33.50
CA PHE A 986 7.54 -21.24 -32.83
C PHE A 986 7.33 -20.36 -31.59
N MET A 987 6.73 -19.18 -31.77
CA MET A 987 6.51 -18.21 -30.70
C MET A 987 5.49 -18.69 -29.66
N GLY A 988 4.49 -19.46 -30.09
CA GLY A 988 3.40 -19.99 -29.28
C GLY A 988 3.84 -21.03 -28.26
N ARG A 989 4.85 -21.85 -28.59
CA ARG A 989 5.45 -22.82 -27.66
C ARG A 989 6.33 -22.18 -26.59
N ASN A 990 6.87 -20.99 -26.85
CA ASN A 990 7.78 -20.34 -25.91
C ASN A 990 7.00 -19.60 -24.80
N GLU A 991 7.11 -20.08 -23.56
CA GLU A 991 6.47 -19.47 -22.38
C GLU A 991 6.97 -18.04 -22.12
N LYS A 992 8.18 -17.69 -22.56
CA LYS A 992 8.77 -16.35 -22.36
C LYS A 992 8.41 -15.34 -23.45
N THR A 993 7.75 -15.73 -24.54
CA THR A 993 7.32 -14.78 -25.59
C THR A 993 6.48 -13.65 -24.98
N ALA A 994 6.95 -12.41 -25.14
CA ALA A 994 6.37 -11.20 -24.57
C ALA A 994 5.18 -10.67 -25.39
N TRP A 995 4.12 -11.47 -25.52
CA TRP A 995 2.94 -11.13 -26.34
C TRP A 995 2.34 -9.76 -26.03
N LYS A 996 2.23 -9.39 -24.75
CA LYS A 996 1.75 -8.06 -24.32
C LYS A 996 2.61 -6.90 -24.82
N LEU A 997 3.93 -7.07 -24.91
CA LEU A 997 4.81 -6.03 -25.46
C LEU A 997 4.52 -5.81 -26.95
N PHE A 998 4.28 -6.89 -27.71
CA PHE A 998 3.95 -6.79 -29.13
C PHE A 998 2.54 -6.23 -29.36
N GLN A 999 1.58 -6.62 -28.53
CA GLN A 999 0.24 -6.03 -28.53
C GLN A 999 0.28 -4.53 -28.22
N GLN A 1000 1.03 -4.14 -27.18
CA GLN A 1000 1.23 -2.74 -26.84
C GLN A 1000 1.93 -1.97 -27.97
N ALA A 1001 2.97 -2.55 -28.57
CA ALA A 1001 3.64 -1.94 -29.72
C ALA A 1001 2.72 -1.79 -30.94
N ALA A 1002 1.77 -2.71 -31.15
CA ALA A 1002 0.78 -2.59 -32.21
C ALA A 1002 -0.28 -1.50 -31.90
N ALA A 1003 -0.66 -1.35 -30.63
CA ALA A 1003 -1.62 -0.33 -30.18
C ALA A 1003 -1.00 1.08 -30.10
N GLU A 1004 0.31 1.17 -29.84
CA GLU A 1004 1.06 2.42 -29.66
C GLU A 1004 2.15 2.57 -30.75
N PRO A 1005 1.79 2.74 -32.04
CA PRO A 1005 2.77 2.85 -33.12
C PRO A 1005 3.68 4.09 -33.00
N TRP A 1006 3.24 5.13 -32.28
CA TRP A 1006 4.02 6.36 -32.04
C TRP A 1006 5.01 6.27 -30.86
N ASN A 1007 4.91 5.25 -30.00
CA ASN A 1007 5.76 5.14 -28.81
C ASN A 1007 7.13 4.53 -29.14
N LEU A 1008 8.12 5.39 -29.42
CA LEU A 1008 9.46 4.97 -29.83
C LEU A 1008 10.16 4.04 -28.83
N ALA A 1009 9.95 4.21 -27.52
CA ALA A 1009 10.57 3.37 -26.50
C ALA A 1009 9.99 1.95 -26.49
N VAL A 1010 8.66 1.83 -26.65
CA VAL A 1010 7.99 0.52 -26.82
C VAL A 1010 8.40 -0.12 -28.14
N GLN A 1011 8.45 0.64 -29.23
CA GLN A 1011 8.87 0.15 -30.54
C GLN A 1011 10.31 -0.37 -30.56
N ARG A 1012 11.25 0.32 -29.91
CA ARG A 1012 12.65 -0.11 -29.79
C ARG A 1012 12.74 -1.42 -29.01
N ARG A 1013 12.09 -1.52 -27.86
CA ARG A 1013 12.03 -2.77 -27.06
C ARG A 1013 11.41 -3.93 -27.85
N ALA A 1014 10.32 -3.69 -28.57
CA ALA A 1014 9.70 -4.69 -29.43
C ALA A 1014 10.62 -5.13 -30.58
N ARG A 1015 11.33 -4.19 -31.23
CA ARG A 1015 12.33 -4.51 -32.27
C ARG A 1015 13.45 -5.40 -31.73
N GLU A 1016 13.97 -5.09 -30.55
CA GLU A 1016 15.03 -5.88 -29.91
C GLU A 1016 14.57 -7.31 -29.58
N GLN A 1017 13.37 -7.47 -29.00
CA GLN A 1017 12.80 -8.78 -28.68
C GLN A 1017 12.51 -9.60 -29.94
N LEU A 1018 11.91 -9.00 -30.97
CA LEU A 1018 11.66 -9.66 -32.26
C LEU A 1018 12.96 -10.08 -32.96
N ARG A 1019 14.03 -9.29 -32.81
CA ARG A 1019 15.35 -9.64 -33.33
C ARG A 1019 15.96 -10.84 -32.61
N GLY A 1020 15.78 -10.93 -31.28
CA GLY A 1020 16.15 -12.13 -30.51
C GLY A 1020 15.42 -13.38 -31.02
N ILE A 1021 14.10 -13.29 -31.16
CA ILE A 1021 13.26 -14.37 -31.69
C ILE A 1021 13.69 -14.76 -33.11
N ALA A 1022 13.93 -13.77 -33.99
CA ALA A 1022 14.40 -14.02 -35.35
C ALA A 1022 15.73 -14.82 -35.36
N MET A 1023 16.65 -14.51 -34.45
CA MET A 1023 17.91 -15.23 -34.31
C MET A 1023 17.71 -16.69 -33.88
N GLU A 1024 16.85 -16.94 -32.89
CA GLU A 1024 16.52 -18.30 -32.44
C GLU A 1024 15.86 -19.12 -33.56
N MET A 1025 14.92 -18.51 -34.30
CA MET A 1025 14.23 -19.16 -35.42
C MET A 1025 15.20 -19.53 -36.56
N LEU A 1026 16.10 -18.62 -36.93
CA LEU A 1026 17.12 -18.87 -37.95
C LEU A 1026 18.12 -19.94 -37.51
N THR A 1027 18.46 -19.96 -36.21
CA THR A 1027 19.34 -20.99 -35.63
C THR A 1027 18.70 -22.35 -35.76
N GLU A 1028 17.42 -22.47 -35.42
CA GLU A 1028 16.68 -23.72 -35.54
C GLU A 1028 16.50 -24.15 -37.00
N ARG A 1029 16.00 -23.25 -37.87
CA ARG A 1029 15.72 -23.56 -39.27
C ARG A 1029 16.97 -24.02 -40.02
N ASN A 1030 18.12 -23.46 -39.66
CA ASN A 1030 19.41 -23.78 -40.27
C ASN A 1030 20.27 -24.74 -39.42
N ALA A 1031 19.72 -25.38 -38.38
CA ALA A 1031 20.50 -26.16 -37.42
C ALA A 1031 21.40 -27.21 -38.10
N GLN A 1032 20.91 -27.93 -39.10
CA GLN A 1032 21.72 -28.92 -39.84
C GLN A 1032 22.90 -28.31 -40.60
N LYS A 1033 22.74 -27.09 -41.12
CA LYS A 1033 23.79 -26.34 -41.83
C LYS A 1033 24.78 -25.70 -40.85
N LEU A 1034 24.28 -25.16 -39.75
CA LEU A 1034 25.06 -24.46 -38.72
C LEU A 1034 25.87 -25.44 -37.85
N PHE A 1035 25.36 -26.66 -37.65
CA PHE A 1035 25.98 -27.68 -36.81
C PHE A 1035 26.12 -29.01 -37.56
N PRO A 1036 27.04 -29.11 -38.54
CA PRO A 1036 27.24 -30.35 -39.29
C PRO A 1036 27.55 -31.54 -38.37
N GLY A 1037 26.86 -32.66 -38.57
CA GLY A 1037 27.02 -33.86 -37.73
C GLY A 1037 26.13 -33.91 -36.48
N PHE A 1038 25.32 -32.89 -36.22
CA PHE A 1038 24.37 -32.82 -35.11
C PHE A 1038 22.94 -32.65 -35.60
N ARG A 1039 21.98 -33.09 -34.77
CA ARG A 1039 20.54 -32.83 -34.97
C ARG A 1039 19.98 -32.12 -33.75
N LEU A 1040 19.03 -31.21 -33.97
CA LEU A 1040 18.28 -30.58 -32.90
C LEU A 1040 17.33 -31.61 -32.24
N THR A 1041 17.41 -31.76 -30.93
CA THR A 1041 16.65 -32.75 -30.15
C THR A 1041 15.85 -32.17 -29.01
N GLY A 1042 16.12 -30.93 -28.59
CA GLY A 1042 15.38 -30.25 -27.54
C GLY A 1042 15.37 -28.74 -27.74
N ARG A 1043 14.37 -28.08 -27.15
CA ARG A 1043 14.21 -26.62 -27.10
C ARG A 1043 13.91 -26.18 -25.68
N GLN A 1044 14.31 -24.97 -25.32
CA GLN A 1044 14.10 -24.37 -23.99
C GLN A 1044 14.37 -25.40 -22.89
N VAL A 1045 15.54 -26.03 -22.97
CA VAL A 1045 15.84 -27.23 -22.21
C VAL A 1045 16.25 -26.84 -20.79
N PRO A 1046 15.52 -27.28 -19.75
CA PRO A 1046 15.92 -27.04 -18.37
C PRO A 1046 17.25 -27.77 -18.09
N LEU A 1047 18.14 -27.07 -17.43
CA LEU A 1047 19.46 -27.53 -17.03
C LEU A 1047 19.46 -27.84 -15.52
N GLU A 1048 20.40 -28.66 -15.06
CA GLU A 1048 20.44 -29.13 -13.66
C GLU A 1048 20.66 -28.00 -12.65
N GLY A 1049 21.35 -26.91 -13.03
CA GLY A 1049 21.51 -25.71 -12.21
C GLY A 1049 20.29 -24.81 -12.17
N GLY A 1050 19.15 -25.23 -12.75
CA GLY A 1050 17.91 -24.45 -12.79
C GLY A 1050 17.86 -23.39 -13.91
N HIS A 1051 18.89 -23.32 -14.75
CA HIS A 1051 18.92 -22.47 -15.94
C HIS A 1051 18.18 -23.13 -17.12
N VAL A 1052 17.89 -22.37 -18.17
CA VAL A 1052 17.27 -22.87 -19.40
C VAL A 1052 18.14 -22.46 -20.58
N ILE A 1053 18.46 -23.39 -21.48
CA ILE A 1053 19.17 -23.10 -22.73
C ILE A 1053 18.21 -23.17 -23.92
N ASP A 1054 18.43 -22.32 -24.93
CA ASP A 1054 17.48 -22.18 -26.04
C ASP A 1054 17.26 -23.50 -26.80
N ASN A 1055 18.33 -24.25 -27.05
CA ASN A 1055 18.30 -25.45 -27.90
C ASN A 1055 19.27 -26.52 -27.39
N GLU A 1056 18.95 -27.79 -27.66
CA GLU A 1056 19.84 -28.94 -27.41
C GLU A 1056 20.06 -29.72 -28.71
N LEU A 1057 21.32 -29.96 -29.03
CA LEU A 1057 21.77 -30.76 -30.16
C LEU A 1057 22.24 -32.13 -29.68
N THR A 1058 21.99 -33.18 -30.45
CA THR A 1058 22.57 -34.52 -30.24
C THR A 1058 23.41 -34.92 -31.45
N ALA A 1059 24.60 -35.48 -31.22
CA ALA A 1059 25.47 -36.01 -32.27
C ALA A 1059 24.79 -37.13 -33.08
N MET A 1060 24.97 -37.13 -34.40
CA MET A 1060 24.35 -38.13 -35.30
C MET A 1060 25.15 -39.46 -35.40
N LEU A 1061 26.44 -39.47 -35.03
CA LEU A 1061 27.32 -40.65 -35.08
C LEU A 1061 28.09 -40.82 -33.77
N GLY A 1062 28.06 -42.02 -33.17
CA GLY A 1062 28.78 -42.35 -31.92
C GLY A 1062 27.97 -42.09 -30.64
N LEU A 1063 28.65 -42.10 -29.47
CA LEU A 1063 28.06 -41.87 -28.13
C LEU A 1063 27.07 -40.68 -28.17
N ARG A 1064 25.91 -40.80 -27.51
CA ARG A 1064 24.80 -39.81 -27.45
C ARG A 1064 25.19 -38.49 -26.75
N LEU A 1065 26.24 -37.83 -27.24
CA LEU A 1065 26.71 -36.54 -26.74
C LEU A 1065 25.69 -35.47 -27.11
N GLN A 1066 25.18 -34.81 -26.07
CA GLN A 1066 24.27 -33.68 -26.17
C GLN A 1066 25.07 -32.38 -26.05
N HIS A 1067 24.67 -31.31 -26.73
CA HIS A 1067 25.30 -30.00 -26.64
C HIS A 1067 24.23 -28.92 -26.51
N GLY A 1068 24.39 -28.03 -25.54
CA GLY A 1068 23.54 -26.85 -25.43
C GLY A 1068 23.89 -25.79 -26.47
N VAL A 1069 22.88 -25.09 -26.98
CA VAL A 1069 23.02 -23.98 -27.92
C VAL A 1069 22.22 -22.78 -27.40
N GLU A 1070 22.92 -21.68 -27.17
CA GLU A 1070 22.31 -20.39 -26.80
C GLU A 1070 22.41 -19.43 -28.00
N ALA A 1071 21.31 -18.75 -28.35
CA ALA A 1071 21.26 -17.83 -29.48
C ALA A 1071 21.03 -16.39 -28.99
N LYS A 1072 21.91 -15.46 -29.36
CA LYS A 1072 21.80 -14.06 -28.94
C LYS A 1072 21.69 -13.12 -30.14
N GLY A 1073 20.47 -12.67 -30.40
CA GLY A 1073 20.14 -11.71 -31.47
C GLY A 1073 20.57 -10.27 -31.20
N TRP A 1074 21.60 -10.01 -30.40
CA TRP A 1074 22.10 -8.65 -30.17
C TRP A 1074 22.80 -8.10 -31.43
N ASN A 1075 22.63 -6.80 -31.69
CA ASN A 1075 23.37 -6.12 -32.76
C ASN A 1075 24.81 -5.79 -32.31
N LYS A 1076 25.64 -5.32 -33.24
CA LYS A 1076 27.04 -4.94 -32.98
C LYS A 1076 27.18 -3.96 -31.81
N GLU A 1077 26.33 -2.94 -31.73
CA GLU A 1077 26.43 -1.91 -30.71
C GLU A 1077 26.07 -2.45 -29.32
N ARG A 1078 25.04 -3.28 -29.22
CA ARG A 1078 24.62 -3.89 -27.96
C ARG A 1078 25.67 -4.87 -27.44
N TRP A 1079 26.28 -5.69 -28.30
CA TRP A 1079 27.42 -6.52 -27.93
C TRP A 1079 28.60 -5.69 -27.41
N ARG A 1080 28.95 -4.59 -28.10
CA ARG A 1080 30.01 -3.68 -27.67
C ARG A 1080 29.68 -3.07 -26.30
N MET A 1081 28.46 -2.56 -26.11
CA MET A 1081 28.05 -1.96 -24.84
C MET A 1081 28.07 -2.97 -23.71
N ALA A 1082 27.55 -4.18 -23.92
CA ALA A 1082 27.53 -5.21 -22.90
C ALA A 1082 28.94 -5.67 -22.51
N LEU A 1083 29.82 -5.94 -23.48
CA LEU A 1083 31.20 -6.35 -23.19
C LEU A 1083 32.00 -5.24 -22.52
N ASN A 1084 31.83 -3.98 -22.95
CA ASN A 1084 32.44 -2.85 -22.26
C ASN A 1084 31.88 -2.68 -20.84
N ALA A 1085 30.58 -2.87 -20.64
CA ALA A 1085 29.98 -2.82 -19.31
C ALA A 1085 30.48 -3.96 -18.41
N TRP A 1086 30.74 -5.15 -18.97
CA TRP A 1086 31.37 -6.24 -18.25
C TRP A 1086 32.81 -5.91 -17.84
N ASP A 1087 33.61 -5.39 -18.78
CA ASP A 1087 34.99 -4.96 -18.50
C ASP A 1087 35.01 -3.89 -17.40
N ALA A 1088 34.13 -2.88 -17.51
CA ALA A 1088 33.98 -1.81 -16.53
C ALA A 1088 33.51 -2.34 -15.17
N LYS A 1089 32.56 -3.29 -15.13
CA LYS A 1089 32.09 -3.96 -13.89
C LYS A 1089 33.20 -4.75 -13.19
N GLN A 1090 34.17 -5.28 -13.95
CA GLN A 1090 35.33 -5.99 -13.41
C GLN A 1090 36.46 -5.02 -13.02
N GLY A 1091 36.43 -3.79 -13.52
CA GLY A 1091 37.29 -2.69 -13.08
C GLY A 1091 36.67 -1.90 -11.92
N THR A 1092 37.31 -0.80 -11.57
CA THR A 1092 36.81 0.17 -10.58
C THR A 1092 35.91 1.25 -11.22
N GLU A 1093 35.59 1.13 -12.51
CA GLU A 1093 34.78 2.12 -13.23
C GLU A 1093 33.29 2.01 -12.86
N PRO A 1094 32.64 3.11 -12.44
CA PRO A 1094 31.21 3.10 -12.19
C PRO A 1094 30.43 2.89 -13.49
N ILE A 1095 29.54 1.89 -13.49
CA ILE A 1095 28.66 1.56 -14.62
C ILE A 1095 27.24 2.09 -14.37
N SER A 1096 26.57 2.59 -15.40
CA SER A 1096 25.16 3.02 -15.31
C SER A 1096 24.20 1.85 -15.07
N GLU A 1097 22.97 2.09 -14.63
CA GLU A 1097 21.95 1.03 -14.43
C GLU A 1097 21.70 0.22 -15.72
N GLN A 1098 21.69 0.88 -16.88
CA GLN A 1098 21.56 0.21 -18.18
C GLN A 1098 22.78 -0.65 -18.51
N GLN A 1099 23.99 -0.20 -18.16
CA GLN A 1099 25.22 -0.98 -18.32
C GLN A 1099 25.29 -2.15 -17.33
N ALA A 1100 24.87 -1.95 -16.08
CA ALA A 1100 24.76 -2.99 -15.06
C ALA A 1100 23.79 -4.10 -15.52
N ALA A 1101 22.62 -3.73 -16.05
CA ALA A 1101 21.66 -4.69 -16.61
C ALA A 1101 22.24 -5.48 -17.79
N LEU A 1102 23.05 -4.85 -18.66
CA LEU A 1102 23.73 -5.55 -19.75
C LEU A 1102 24.85 -6.47 -19.25
N ALA A 1103 25.60 -6.06 -18.22
CA ALA A 1103 26.62 -6.89 -17.58
C ALA A 1103 25.99 -8.09 -16.86
N ASP A 1104 24.83 -7.92 -16.23
CA ASP A 1104 24.07 -9.01 -15.61
C ASP A 1104 23.48 -9.97 -16.66
N GLN A 1105 23.06 -9.46 -17.82
CA GLN A 1105 22.68 -10.32 -18.96
C GLN A 1105 23.86 -11.15 -19.47
N LEU A 1106 25.09 -10.60 -19.48
CA LEU A 1106 26.29 -11.37 -19.79
C LEU A 1106 26.66 -12.36 -18.69
N LYS A 1107 26.49 -12.00 -17.41
CA LYS A 1107 26.67 -12.92 -16.29
C LYS A 1107 25.75 -14.13 -16.44
N HIS A 1108 24.47 -13.87 -16.68
CA HIS A 1108 23.46 -14.91 -16.86
C HIS A 1108 23.79 -15.81 -18.07
N LEU A 1109 24.24 -15.23 -19.17
CA LEU A 1109 24.73 -15.99 -20.33
C LEU A 1109 25.88 -16.93 -19.95
N LEU A 1110 26.85 -16.46 -19.16
CA LEU A 1110 27.96 -17.31 -18.69
C LEU A 1110 27.46 -18.45 -17.81
N GLU A 1111 26.52 -18.18 -16.90
CA GLU A 1111 25.90 -19.21 -16.05
C GLU A 1111 25.16 -20.26 -16.89
N GLN A 1112 24.37 -19.83 -17.88
CA GLN A 1112 23.68 -20.73 -18.82
C GLN A 1112 24.68 -21.61 -19.60
N LEU A 1113 25.76 -21.02 -20.12
CA LEU A 1113 26.79 -21.76 -20.87
C LEU A 1113 27.57 -22.72 -19.96
N ALA A 1114 27.91 -22.31 -18.75
CA ALA A 1114 28.61 -23.16 -17.79
C ALA A 1114 27.75 -24.35 -17.35
N ASP A 1115 26.46 -24.13 -17.13
CA ASP A 1115 25.52 -25.20 -16.76
C ASP A 1115 25.25 -26.14 -17.94
N ALA A 1116 25.20 -25.61 -19.16
CA ALA A 1116 25.05 -26.41 -20.38
C ALA A 1116 26.28 -27.26 -20.71
N ALA A 1117 27.46 -26.93 -20.16
CA ALA A 1117 28.69 -27.69 -20.31
C ALA A 1117 28.80 -28.88 -19.34
N LYS A 1118 27.89 -29.04 -18.37
CA LYS A 1118 27.90 -30.15 -17.41
C LYS A 1118 27.41 -31.45 -18.06
N ALA A 1119 28.00 -32.57 -17.65
CA ALA A 1119 27.64 -33.91 -18.13
C ALA A 1119 26.12 -34.18 -17.96
N PRO A 1120 25.46 -34.90 -18.89
CA PRO A 1120 26.02 -35.66 -20.02
C PRO A 1120 26.33 -34.81 -21.26
N ARG A 1121 26.27 -33.48 -21.16
CA ARG A 1121 26.46 -32.57 -22.29
C ARG A 1121 27.93 -32.23 -22.51
N GLY A 1122 28.33 -32.06 -23.78
CA GLY A 1122 29.64 -31.56 -24.19
C GLY A 1122 29.69 -30.03 -24.27
N LEU A 1123 30.79 -29.48 -24.82
CA LEU A 1123 31.00 -28.04 -24.92
C LEU A 1123 29.85 -27.31 -25.64
N PRO A 1124 29.30 -26.22 -25.09
CA PRO A 1124 28.14 -25.54 -25.65
C PRO A 1124 28.49 -24.66 -26.86
N PHE A 1125 27.46 -24.28 -27.62
CA PHE A 1125 27.56 -23.32 -28.72
C PHE A 1125 26.88 -22.00 -28.36
N LEU A 1126 27.46 -20.89 -28.81
CA LEU A 1126 26.85 -19.57 -28.75
C LEU A 1126 26.69 -19.03 -30.18
N VAL A 1127 25.45 -18.74 -30.56
CA VAL A 1127 25.11 -18.24 -31.89
C VAL A 1127 24.95 -16.73 -31.87
N ILE A 1128 25.68 -16.03 -32.76
CA ILE A 1128 25.75 -14.56 -32.83
C ILE A 1128 25.66 -14.07 -34.29
N THR A 1129 25.57 -12.74 -34.47
CA THR A 1129 25.67 -12.11 -35.79
C THR A 1129 27.10 -12.15 -36.36
N ASP A 1130 27.21 -12.22 -37.69
CA ASP A 1130 28.48 -12.12 -38.43
C ASP A 1130 29.02 -10.67 -38.52
N LYS A 1131 28.20 -9.64 -38.29
CA LYS A 1131 28.58 -8.22 -38.41
C LYS A 1131 29.17 -7.60 -37.14
N LEU A 1132 29.67 -8.40 -36.21
CA LEU A 1132 30.49 -7.85 -35.12
C LEU A 1132 31.75 -7.22 -35.71
N SER A 1133 32.07 -5.97 -35.31
CA SER A 1133 33.35 -5.37 -35.70
C SER A 1133 34.52 -6.16 -35.14
N GLY A 1134 35.66 -6.16 -35.86
CA GLY A 1134 36.89 -6.82 -35.44
C GLY A 1134 37.21 -6.65 -33.94
N PRO A 1135 37.26 -5.41 -33.41
CA PRO A 1135 37.52 -5.20 -31.98
C PRO A 1135 36.50 -5.84 -31.04
N THR A 1136 35.21 -5.78 -31.38
CA THR A 1136 34.13 -6.37 -30.56
C THR A 1136 34.14 -7.89 -30.62
N LYS A 1137 34.44 -8.47 -31.79
CA LYS A 1137 34.58 -9.91 -31.95
C LYS A 1137 35.78 -10.43 -31.15
N THR A 1138 36.93 -9.77 -31.25
CA THR A 1138 38.12 -10.11 -30.44
C THR A 1138 37.84 -10.00 -28.94
N LYS A 1139 37.12 -8.96 -28.49
CA LYS A 1139 36.70 -8.85 -27.09
C LYS A 1139 35.79 -10.00 -26.67
N LEU A 1140 34.83 -10.40 -27.50
CA LEU A 1140 33.95 -11.54 -27.22
C LEU A 1140 34.74 -12.86 -27.12
N ASP A 1141 35.69 -13.08 -28.03
CA ASP A 1141 36.57 -14.26 -28.01
C ASP A 1141 37.39 -14.32 -26.71
N ILE A 1142 37.97 -13.19 -26.29
CA ILE A 1142 38.71 -13.07 -25.03
C ILE A 1142 37.80 -13.32 -23.83
N PHE A 1143 36.61 -12.71 -23.82
CA PHE A 1143 35.61 -12.85 -22.77
C PHE A 1143 35.20 -14.32 -22.58
N LEU A 1144 34.86 -15.02 -23.66
CA LEU A 1144 34.51 -16.45 -23.61
C LEU A 1144 35.72 -17.32 -23.24
N GLY A 1145 36.91 -17.03 -23.76
CA GLY A 1145 38.14 -17.75 -23.41
C GLY A 1145 38.50 -17.65 -21.92
N LYS A 1146 38.14 -16.55 -21.27
CA LYS A 1146 38.36 -16.34 -19.83
C LYS A 1146 37.28 -16.98 -18.97
N HIS A 1147 36.01 -16.88 -19.38
CA HIS A 1147 34.86 -17.15 -18.50
C HIS A 1147 34.02 -18.38 -18.88
N ALA A 1148 34.05 -18.83 -20.14
CA ALA A 1148 33.30 -20.00 -20.64
C ALA A 1148 34.16 -20.80 -21.63
N ARG A 1149 35.24 -21.41 -21.11
CA ARG A 1149 36.25 -22.09 -21.93
C ARG A 1149 35.64 -23.22 -22.75
N GLY A 1150 35.91 -23.19 -24.05
CA GLY A 1150 35.49 -24.22 -25.00
C GLY A 1150 34.13 -23.97 -25.67
N THR A 1151 33.41 -22.89 -25.31
CA THR A 1151 32.22 -22.48 -26.06
C THR A 1151 32.59 -22.15 -27.51
N LYS A 1152 31.88 -22.74 -28.47
CA LYS A 1152 32.10 -22.48 -29.90
C LYS A 1152 31.16 -21.40 -30.40
N LEU A 1153 31.72 -20.37 -31.04
CA LEU A 1153 30.94 -19.32 -31.70
C LEU A 1153 30.46 -19.78 -33.08
N ILE A 1154 29.16 -19.67 -33.31
CA ILE A 1154 28.54 -19.86 -34.62
C ILE A 1154 27.94 -18.53 -35.07
N GLN A 1155 28.14 -18.18 -36.34
CA GLN A 1155 27.71 -16.90 -36.88
C GLN A 1155 26.56 -17.08 -37.88
N ILE A 1156 25.56 -16.21 -37.79
CA ILE A 1156 24.47 -16.08 -38.77
C ILE A 1156 24.58 -14.70 -39.43
N GLU A 1157 24.28 -14.65 -40.74
CA GLU A 1157 24.28 -13.43 -41.53
C GLU A 1157 23.29 -12.40 -40.99
N GLU A 1158 23.78 -11.19 -40.68
CA GLU A 1158 22.99 -10.07 -40.16
C GLU A 1158 21.81 -9.71 -41.05
N THR A 1159 21.97 -9.82 -42.37
CA THR A 1159 20.92 -9.55 -43.37
C THR A 1159 19.73 -10.49 -43.20
N GLN A 1160 19.98 -11.76 -42.91
CA GLN A 1160 18.91 -12.75 -42.66
C GLN A 1160 18.17 -12.45 -41.36
N ILE A 1161 18.90 -12.04 -40.31
CA ILE A 1161 18.31 -11.65 -39.02
C ILE A 1161 17.39 -10.43 -39.19
N LEU A 1162 17.85 -9.41 -39.92
CA LEU A 1162 17.09 -8.20 -40.18
C LEU A 1162 15.86 -8.46 -41.05
N GLU A 1163 15.99 -9.27 -42.09
CA GLU A 1163 14.86 -9.63 -42.96
C GLU A 1163 13.80 -10.42 -42.18
N GLN A 1164 14.20 -11.42 -41.40
CA GLN A 1164 13.27 -12.17 -40.54
C GLN A 1164 12.63 -11.27 -39.48
N THR A 1165 13.38 -10.32 -38.91
CA THR A 1165 12.82 -9.31 -37.98
C THR A 1165 11.79 -8.43 -38.67
N LYS A 1166 12.05 -7.99 -39.92
CA LYS A 1166 11.13 -7.18 -40.71
C LYS A 1166 9.83 -7.94 -41.00
N GLN A 1167 9.93 -9.21 -41.39
CA GLN A 1167 8.77 -10.07 -41.63
C GLN A 1167 7.91 -10.24 -40.37
N LEU A 1168 8.52 -10.47 -39.21
CA LEU A 1168 7.80 -10.53 -37.93
C LEU A 1168 7.15 -9.19 -37.58
N ARG A 1169 7.84 -8.05 -37.77
CA ARG A 1169 7.25 -6.72 -37.54
C ARG A 1169 6.04 -6.46 -38.42
N ALA A 1170 6.13 -6.79 -39.71
CA ALA A 1170 5.02 -6.66 -40.65
C ALA A 1170 3.83 -7.54 -40.24
N ALA A 1171 4.09 -8.78 -39.81
CA ALA A 1171 3.06 -9.69 -39.31
C ALA A 1171 2.31 -9.12 -38.08
N PHE A 1172 3.02 -8.42 -37.19
CA PHE A 1172 2.42 -7.72 -36.05
C PHE A 1172 1.85 -6.33 -36.38
N LYS A 1173 1.84 -5.92 -37.65
CA LYS A 1173 1.41 -4.58 -38.12
C LYS A 1173 2.18 -3.43 -37.45
N LEU A 1174 3.45 -3.65 -37.12
CA LEU A 1174 4.32 -2.63 -36.52
C LEU A 1174 4.92 -1.72 -37.62
N PRO A 1175 5.18 -0.42 -37.32
CA PRO A 1175 5.80 0.49 -38.29
C PRO A 1175 7.13 -0.04 -38.84
N GLU A 1176 7.31 0.02 -40.17
CA GLU A 1176 8.57 -0.41 -40.81
C GLU A 1176 9.73 0.56 -40.52
N ALA A 1177 9.46 1.87 -40.58
CA ALA A 1177 10.43 2.91 -40.27
C ALA A 1177 10.16 3.51 -38.88
N LEU A 1178 11.15 3.44 -38.00
CA LEU A 1178 11.16 4.20 -36.76
C LEU A 1178 11.76 5.57 -37.08
N THR A 1179 10.93 6.58 -37.30
CA THR A 1179 11.42 7.97 -37.47
C THR A 1179 12.11 8.42 -36.17
N GLY A 1180 13.43 8.63 -36.20
CA GLY A 1180 14.18 9.20 -35.07
C GLY A 1180 15.27 8.30 -34.43
N GLY A 1181 16.08 7.59 -35.23
CA GLY A 1181 17.31 6.97 -34.75
C GLY A 1181 18.02 6.20 -35.88
N ALA A 1182 19.33 6.38 -36.00
CA ALA A 1182 20.20 5.83 -37.06
C ALA A 1182 20.06 4.30 -37.26
N PRO A 1183 20.44 3.76 -38.44
CA PRO A 1183 20.16 2.39 -38.92
C PRO A 1183 20.37 1.24 -37.91
#